data_AF-A0A8J3ITP4-F1
#
_entry.id   AF-A0A8J3ITP4-F1
#
_cell.length_a   1.000
_cell.length_b   1.000
_cell.length_c   1.000
_cell.angle_alpha   90.00
_cell.angle_beta   90.00
_cell.angle_gamma   90.00
#
_symmetry.space_group_name_H-M   'P 1'
#
loop_
_entity.id
_entity.type
_entity.pdbx_description
1 polymer ?
#
loop_
_entity_poly.entity_id
_entity_poly.type
_entity_poly.pdbx_seq_one_letter_code
_entity_poly.pdbx_strand_id
1 'polypeptide(L)'
;MIMQEKSTFEHGVDDALIRDLGAPLRNRLAWIIQEIPHFWEQSPYMHFTNHGSAHSERIYQQKLAQLAQELPNTERLSSDEVFIVSAAAWLYEIGMQSKHLEPTLDFKYQPGVPMTLDQLQEIRKNKHELSRRLIIASAHGDASLRLGITNADEYTHLIAQVCGWCSQEPLEEIPETLPLRGIDVRTRLMVALLRFADQLYIDGSRVNLDLLQAAPLPIVEKTRWWAYHYTQTLPIDKEGYIRFDYFIPLAHKELIRHIRALFERDFETSRNPAMLYLRKHGLRLSLDESPSIRFDQQDEFKQPMSSEMVSYLREKIKPKPPTIDTSVPPILGKETEERHLLVLDYENFILDLGLAGHFLSLAQIKTLFTKLLIEARKQFSGSINGLAVGHWERPDMRPIVRMLNDSVYDLLTVSTQARTAETLVQALKEQVQANNPPQHFLLVAPRQDMAPTIRPFLDRKHEVSAWISDAPDDIYQAIIHRSVKSLTSQLGLEPRSATPLDPEQRALLQAACILRIDRNMGSGIESLPFDKVYAILKEIDVVGQKADWWYLWLIQQEILLPIQVNENFTIKLNGEHPAVIEVQEKCKAILEALQSMTQSGQDLSRSQGSQGVPQDTLLETLTRLILFRSIGGEQERQEYLLQFLSILNDEGLLQCTTTSADHPVWYLNTSDIRVVKLNAPRYLPQLALGIDHFLVREGYPVMHEHSVARRLTPYVGERFADAVYRLALERQWVQRQEPREGQHHSGNNRVEVWLTSNHKDVSAVMLNRNIVLDTLYRKNGTQGVARDAFWSYVAANGRFTLTQAELDEWLGMFQRDGLLSITADQHNHEHDCLHFNNESRAVQRLLGRMHLCGVVLTLRIMGATHPDRKKNLKDAVERMASISTHGNKDLASWAIEYAKSIKLVEFSKQSTPEGGCDVLFLKRHNFVYQLDQREPKVCQDLRGLVARLSVRRSTDGWVARPEVLKEMETDSCFGLTQGEYEYWINQAVRRRVLDRRTDRIQGRAPQNYLRVLSSGV
;
A
#
# COMPACT_ATOMS: atom_id res chain seq x y z
N MET A 1 19.71 -14.89 -9.40
CA MET A 1 19.98 -13.53 -9.91
C MET A 1 19.50 -12.57 -8.83
N ILE A 2 20.37 -12.34 -7.84
CA ILE A 2 20.07 -11.60 -6.60
C ILE A 2 20.57 -10.18 -6.84
N MET A 3 19.65 -9.22 -6.95
CA MET A 3 19.99 -7.82 -7.11
C MET A 3 20.48 -7.25 -5.79
N GLN A 4 21.64 -6.60 -5.87
CA GLN A 4 22.30 -5.85 -4.81
C GLN A 4 21.44 -4.65 -4.40
N GLU A 5 21.02 -4.62 -3.13
CA GLU A 5 20.63 -3.38 -2.47
C GLU A 5 21.89 -2.53 -2.27
N LYS A 6 21.96 -1.41 -2.98
CA LYS A 6 22.93 -0.34 -2.70
C LYS A 6 22.54 0.29 -1.36
N SER A 7 23.35 0.01 -0.34
CA SER A 7 23.38 0.77 0.92
C SER A 7 23.58 2.26 0.63
N THR A 8 22.62 3.07 1.07
CA THR A 8 22.62 4.53 1.03
C THR A 8 23.58 5.09 2.08
N PHE A 9 24.81 5.40 1.67
CA PHE A 9 25.84 6.10 2.46
C PHE A 9 25.83 7.63 2.25
N GLU A 10 24.64 8.22 2.05
CA GLU A 10 24.47 9.67 1.88
C GLU A 10 23.41 10.19 2.85
N HIS A 11 23.70 10.15 4.16
CA HIS A 11 23.08 11.05 5.12
C HIS A 11 24.19 11.85 5.79
N GLY A 12 24.18 13.17 5.57
CA GLY A 12 25.10 14.10 6.19
C GLY A 12 24.98 14.04 7.70
N VAL A 13 25.93 13.37 8.33
CA VAL A 13 26.20 13.52 9.76
C VAL A 13 27.14 14.71 9.87
N ASP A 14 26.64 15.79 10.45
CA ASP A 14 27.44 16.93 10.89
C ASP A 14 28.30 16.45 12.07
N ASP A 15 29.35 15.69 11.76
CA ASP A 15 30.17 14.98 12.72
C ASP A 15 31.06 16.00 13.45
N ALA A 16 30.57 16.40 14.62
CA ALA A 16 31.15 17.45 15.45
C ALA A 16 32.61 17.20 15.84
N LEU A 17 33.10 15.95 15.76
CA LEU A 17 34.50 15.63 16.05
C LEU A 17 35.43 15.97 14.87
N ILE A 18 34.98 15.78 13.61
CA ILE A 18 35.83 15.92 12.41
C ILE A 18 35.76 17.30 11.76
N ARG A 19 34.87 18.17 12.24
CA ARG A 19 34.71 19.54 11.71
C ARG A 19 36.05 20.27 11.65
N ASP A 20 36.89 20.05 12.66
CA ASP A 20 38.17 20.74 12.86
C ASP A 20 39.38 19.99 12.26
N LEU A 21 39.16 18.84 11.59
CA LEU A 21 40.23 18.11 10.89
C LEU A 21 40.55 18.75 9.54
N GLY A 22 41.84 19.01 9.30
CA GLY A 22 42.35 19.37 7.98
C GLY A 22 42.09 18.27 6.94
N ALA A 23 41.92 18.65 5.67
CA ALA A 23 41.54 17.74 4.59
C ALA A 23 42.40 16.46 4.48
N PRO A 24 43.74 16.48 4.66
CA PRO A 24 44.55 15.26 4.59
C PRO A 24 44.21 14.23 5.66
N LEU A 25 44.04 14.65 6.92
CA LEU A 25 43.71 13.75 8.04
C LEU A 25 42.27 13.26 7.95
N ARG A 26 41.35 14.14 7.52
CA ARG A 26 39.94 13.79 7.28
C ARG A 26 39.82 12.69 6.23
N ASN A 27 40.53 12.80 5.11
CA ASN A 27 40.51 11.78 4.06
C ASN A 27 41.09 10.44 4.52
N ARG A 28 42.18 10.46 5.30
CA ARG A 28 42.73 9.24 5.90
C ARG A 28 41.74 8.56 6.85
N LEU A 29 41.08 9.34 7.70
CA LEU A 29 40.08 8.80 8.63
C LEU A 29 38.88 8.22 7.87
N ALA A 30 38.40 8.91 6.83
CA ALA A 30 37.33 8.43 5.98
C ALA A 30 37.66 7.07 5.33
N TRP A 31 38.90 6.87 4.88
CA TRP A 31 39.34 5.57 4.35
C TRP A 31 39.35 4.46 5.43
N ILE A 32 39.79 4.76 6.65
CA ILE A 32 39.71 3.80 7.76
C ILE A 32 38.24 3.42 8.03
N ILE A 33 37.36 4.42 8.15
CA ILE A 33 35.92 4.23 8.38
C ILE A 33 35.28 3.39 7.27
N GLN A 34 35.69 3.59 6.02
CA GLN A 34 35.18 2.87 4.86
C GLN A 34 35.66 1.41 4.79
N GLU A 35 36.94 1.14 5.12
CA GLU A 35 37.52 -0.19 4.95
C GLU A 35 37.22 -1.14 6.13
N ILE A 36 37.08 -0.61 7.35
CA ILE A 36 36.88 -1.45 8.55
C ILE A 36 35.62 -2.33 8.51
N PRO A 37 34.45 -1.88 8.01
CA PRO A 37 33.31 -2.76 7.79
C PRO A 37 33.65 -4.01 6.97
N HIS A 38 34.42 -3.87 5.89
CA HIS A 38 34.84 -4.99 5.04
C HIS A 38 35.78 -5.97 5.77
N PHE A 39 36.62 -5.48 6.68
CA PHE A 39 37.42 -6.34 7.55
C PHE A 39 36.54 -7.20 8.46
N TRP A 40 35.52 -6.60 9.09
CA TRP A 40 34.60 -7.32 9.97
C TRP A 40 33.66 -8.29 9.24
N GLU A 41 33.33 -8.05 7.97
CA GLU A 41 32.58 -9.02 7.16
C GLU A 41 33.33 -10.33 6.94
N GLN A 42 34.67 -10.31 7.01
CA GLN A 42 35.53 -11.48 6.82
C GLN A 42 35.83 -12.23 8.13
N SER A 43 35.05 -11.97 9.19
CA SER A 43 35.26 -12.49 10.55
C SER A 43 35.48 -14.01 10.57
N PRO A 44 36.71 -14.51 10.82
CA PRO A 44 37.02 -15.93 10.83
C PRO A 44 36.31 -16.74 11.94
N TYR A 45 35.82 -16.09 12.99
CA TYR A 45 35.11 -16.76 14.08
C TYR A 45 34.14 -15.81 14.81
N MET A 46 33.09 -16.40 15.41
CA MET A 46 32.01 -15.67 16.10
C MET A 46 32.34 -15.44 17.58
N HIS A 47 31.99 -14.27 18.09
CA HIS A 47 32.07 -13.92 19.51
C HIS A 47 30.66 -13.70 20.07
N PHE A 48 30.45 -14.01 21.35
CA PHE A 48 29.17 -13.71 22.01
C PHE A 48 28.97 -12.21 22.30
N THR A 49 30.02 -11.40 22.14
CA THR A 49 29.98 -9.94 22.21
C THR A 49 30.17 -9.35 20.83
N ASN A 50 29.37 -8.34 20.48
CA ASN A 50 29.45 -7.67 19.20
C ASN A 50 30.62 -6.69 19.17
N HIS A 51 31.72 -7.06 18.52
CA HIS A 51 32.90 -6.22 18.32
C HIS A 51 32.99 -5.57 16.92
N GLY A 52 31.95 -5.72 16.09
CA GLY A 52 31.95 -5.34 14.67
C GLY A 52 31.97 -3.83 14.40
N SER A 53 31.81 -3.44 13.13
CA SER A 53 31.78 -2.03 12.70
C SER A 53 30.76 -1.18 13.45
N ALA A 54 29.56 -1.72 13.73
CA ALA A 54 28.53 -1.02 14.49
C ALA A 54 28.98 -0.66 15.92
N HIS A 55 29.86 -1.47 16.52
CA HIS A 55 30.45 -1.14 17.81
C HIS A 55 31.43 0.03 17.68
N SER A 56 32.39 -0.07 16.77
CA SER A 56 33.35 1.02 16.49
C SER A 56 32.66 2.34 16.19
N GLU A 57 31.59 2.32 15.40
CA GLU A 57 30.79 3.49 15.08
C GLU A 57 30.14 4.11 16.33
N ARG A 58 29.53 3.30 17.21
CA ARG A 58 28.93 3.81 18.45
C ARG A 58 29.96 4.40 19.41
N ILE A 59 31.11 3.75 19.54
CA ILE A 59 32.22 4.30 20.34
C ILE A 59 32.66 5.63 19.77
N TYR A 60 32.91 5.69 18.47
CA TYR A 60 33.38 6.88 17.79
C TYR A 60 32.36 8.04 17.81
N GLN A 61 31.16 7.83 17.24
CA GLN A 61 30.18 8.90 17.01
C GLN A 61 29.39 9.29 18.26
N GLN A 62 29.21 8.38 19.22
CA GLN A 62 28.35 8.65 20.38
C GLN A 62 29.18 8.86 21.65
N LYS A 63 29.99 7.88 22.04
CA LYS A 63 30.62 7.89 23.36
C LYS A 63 31.87 8.78 23.39
N LEU A 64 32.80 8.57 22.46
CA LEU A 64 34.03 9.35 22.36
C LEU A 64 33.74 10.79 21.96
N ALA A 65 32.86 11.01 20.96
CA ALA A 65 32.48 12.36 20.55
C ALA A 65 31.87 13.16 21.69
N GLN A 66 30.98 12.55 22.48
CA GLN A 66 30.41 13.19 23.67
C GLN A 66 31.48 13.55 24.71
N LEU A 67 32.36 12.61 25.09
CA LEU A 67 33.41 12.87 26.07
C LEU A 67 34.37 13.97 25.61
N ALA A 68 34.75 13.95 24.32
CA ALA A 68 35.60 14.97 23.73
C ALA A 68 34.93 16.34 23.71
N GLN A 69 33.59 16.41 23.51
CA GLN A 69 32.78 17.63 23.54
C GLN A 69 32.60 18.21 24.95
N GLU A 70 32.61 17.39 25.99
CA GLU A 70 32.50 17.84 27.38
C GLU A 70 33.85 18.29 27.97
N LEU A 71 34.97 18.13 27.25
CA LEU A 71 36.25 18.72 27.66
C LEU A 71 36.16 20.27 27.68
N PRO A 72 36.72 20.93 28.70
CA PRO A 72 36.85 22.38 28.72
C PRO A 72 37.58 22.90 27.48
N ASN A 73 37.28 24.13 27.05
CA ASN A 73 37.91 24.75 25.88
C ASN A 73 39.46 24.77 25.95
N THR A 74 40.02 24.89 27.16
CA THR A 74 41.48 24.86 27.39
C THR A 74 42.11 23.48 27.25
N GLU A 75 41.30 22.42 27.32
CA GLU A 75 41.72 21.01 27.29
C GLU A 75 41.27 20.30 26.02
N ARG A 76 40.63 21.01 25.08
CA ARG A 76 40.17 20.48 23.79
C ARG A 76 41.28 19.72 23.06
N LEU A 77 40.90 18.63 22.40
CA LEU A 77 41.81 17.87 21.56
C LEU A 77 42.25 18.70 20.35
N SER A 78 43.53 18.66 20.04
CA SER A 78 44.08 19.19 18.79
C SER A 78 43.59 18.36 17.60
N SER A 79 43.71 18.89 16.38
CA SER A 79 43.36 18.14 15.16
C SER A 79 44.10 16.81 15.04
N ASP A 80 45.36 16.76 15.48
CA ASP A 80 46.17 15.54 15.45
C ASP A 80 45.65 14.50 16.43
N GLU A 81 45.37 14.92 17.67
CA GLU A 81 44.80 14.07 18.71
C GLU A 81 43.42 13.55 18.32
N VAL A 82 42.56 14.43 17.76
CA VAL A 82 41.24 14.05 17.22
C VAL A 82 41.41 12.95 16.18
N PHE A 83 42.30 13.12 15.20
CA PHE A 83 42.52 12.12 14.16
C PHE A 83 42.97 10.78 14.75
N ILE A 84 43.95 10.80 15.67
CA ILE A 84 44.53 9.59 16.27
C ILE A 84 43.48 8.82 17.07
N VAL A 85 42.76 9.49 17.98
CA VAL A 85 41.78 8.82 18.84
C VAL A 85 40.57 8.33 18.05
N SER A 86 40.18 9.05 16.99
CA SER A 86 39.11 8.66 16.08
C SER A 86 39.49 7.40 15.30
N ALA A 87 40.69 7.37 14.70
CA ALA A 87 41.18 6.19 14.00
C ALA A 87 41.30 4.99 14.97
N ALA A 88 41.80 5.23 16.19
CA ALA A 88 41.91 4.21 17.21
C ALA A 88 40.54 3.62 17.61
N ALA A 89 39.48 4.42 17.69
CA ALA A 89 38.13 3.94 17.98
C ALA A 89 37.59 2.94 16.95
N TRP A 90 38.04 3.03 15.70
CA TRP A 90 37.72 2.07 14.65
C TRP A 90 38.62 0.82 14.64
N LEU A 91 39.83 0.94 15.19
CA LEU A 91 40.87 -0.08 15.05
C LEU A 91 41.17 -0.88 16.32
N TYR A 92 40.80 -0.40 17.52
CA TYR A 92 41.32 -0.99 18.76
C TYR A 92 40.87 -2.43 19.04
N GLU A 93 39.72 -2.88 18.52
CA GLU A 93 39.24 -4.26 18.72
C GLU A 93 39.45 -5.20 17.52
N ILE A 94 40.11 -4.77 16.43
CA ILE A 94 40.28 -5.62 15.23
C ILE A 94 41.06 -6.90 15.50
N GLY A 95 41.91 -6.92 16.53
CA GLY A 95 42.62 -8.10 16.99
C GLY A 95 41.70 -9.24 17.43
N MET A 96 40.43 -8.96 17.74
CA MET A 96 39.40 -9.97 17.96
C MET A 96 39.19 -10.88 16.74
N GLN A 97 39.56 -10.46 15.53
CA GLN A 97 39.44 -11.22 14.28
C GLN A 97 40.80 -11.52 13.63
N SER A 98 41.89 -11.45 14.41
CA SER A 98 43.23 -11.70 13.88
C SER A 98 43.40 -13.13 13.37
N LYS A 99 43.84 -13.27 12.12
CA LYS A 99 44.37 -14.54 11.58
C LYS A 99 45.86 -14.71 11.88
N HIS A 100 46.55 -13.65 12.30
CA HIS A 100 47.97 -13.60 12.60
C HIS A 100 48.21 -13.67 14.11
N LEU A 101 48.02 -14.86 14.68
CA LEU A 101 48.03 -15.07 16.13
C LEU A 101 49.47 -15.20 16.69
N GLU A 102 50.37 -15.86 15.98
CA GLU A 102 51.79 -15.96 16.39
C GLU A 102 52.58 -14.66 16.10
N PRO A 103 53.62 -14.35 16.89
CA PRO A 103 54.05 -15.04 18.11
C PRO A 103 53.31 -14.54 19.38
N THR A 104 52.25 -13.74 19.25
CA THR A 104 51.51 -13.22 20.43
C THR A 104 50.82 -14.35 21.20
N LEU A 105 50.32 -15.36 20.48
CA LEU A 105 49.71 -16.57 21.05
C LEU A 105 50.45 -17.81 20.58
N ASP A 106 50.47 -18.85 21.42
CA ASP A 106 51.15 -20.13 21.16
C ASP A 106 50.35 -21.08 20.24
N PHE A 107 49.52 -20.52 19.35
CA PHE A 107 48.75 -21.29 18.35
C PHE A 107 48.46 -20.49 17.09
N LYS A 108 48.18 -21.21 15.99
CA LYS A 108 47.90 -20.64 14.67
C LYS A 108 46.42 -20.71 14.32
N TYR A 109 45.95 -19.74 13.54
CA TYR A 109 44.69 -19.84 12.83
C TYR A 109 44.79 -20.87 11.69
N GLN A 110 43.83 -21.80 11.62
CA GLN A 110 43.69 -22.76 10.53
C GLN A 110 42.33 -22.57 9.84
N PRO A 111 42.29 -22.18 8.55
CA PRO A 111 41.04 -21.99 7.83
C PRO A 111 40.17 -23.26 7.85
N GLY A 112 38.89 -23.11 8.16
CA GLY A 112 37.91 -24.21 8.19
C GLY A 112 37.93 -25.07 9.46
N VAL A 113 38.87 -24.83 10.38
CA VAL A 113 38.90 -25.48 11.71
C VAL A 113 38.27 -24.53 12.74
N PRO A 114 37.19 -24.92 13.42
CA PRO A 114 36.61 -24.09 14.48
C PRO A 114 37.60 -23.85 15.62
N MET A 115 37.69 -22.61 16.09
CA MET A 115 38.47 -22.25 17.28
C MET A 115 37.84 -22.89 18.52
N THR A 116 38.69 -23.38 19.43
CA THR A 116 38.22 -23.81 20.76
C THR A 116 37.86 -22.60 21.61
N LEU A 117 37.05 -22.83 22.65
CA LEU A 117 36.63 -21.77 23.56
C LEU A 117 37.82 -21.14 24.31
N ASP A 118 38.81 -21.96 24.71
CA ASP A 118 40.04 -21.47 25.34
C ASP A 118 40.86 -20.59 24.37
N GLN A 119 40.92 -20.96 23.09
CA GLN A 119 41.58 -20.14 22.06
C GLN A 119 40.88 -18.79 21.88
N LEU A 120 39.54 -18.78 21.85
CA LEU A 120 38.77 -17.53 21.77
C LEU A 120 38.97 -16.64 23.00
N GLN A 121 39.13 -17.23 24.19
CA GLN A 121 39.44 -16.50 25.42
C GLN A 121 40.86 -15.89 25.38
N GLU A 122 41.86 -16.64 24.92
CA GLU A 122 43.23 -16.12 24.75
C GLU A 122 43.30 -14.99 23.71
N ILE A 123 42.54 -15.10 22.61
CA ILE A 123 42.40 -14.01 21.64
C ILE A 123 41.79 -12.78 22.30
N ARG A 124 40.71 -12.93 23.09
CA ARG A 124 40.08 -11.80 23.79
C ARG A 124 41.04 -11.14 24.77
N LYS A 125 41.81 -11.92 25.52
CA LYS A 125 42.78 -11.43 26.51
C LYS A 125 43.91 -10.62 25.87
N ASN A 126 44.32 -11.00 24.66
CA ASN A 126 45.43 -10.37 23.92
C ASN A 126 44.98 -9.48 22.75
N LYS A 127 43.68 -9.18 22.63
CA LYS A 127 43.10 -8.52 21.45
C LYS A 127 43.75 -7.17 21.12
N HIS A 128 44.15 -6.37 22.12
CA HIS A 128 44.73 -5.05 21.89
C HIS A 128 46.16 -5.13 21.33
N GLU A 129 46.97 -6.08 21.80
CA GLU A 129 48.29 -6.35 21.24
C GLU A 129 48.18 -6.89 19.80
N LEU A 130 47.20 -7.78 19.55
CA LEU A 130 46.89 -8.26 18.21
C LEU A 130 46.46 -7.10 17.28
N SER A 131 45.61 -6.18 17.76
CA SER A 131 45.21 -4.97 17.00
C SER A 131 46.42 -4.11 16.64
N ARG A 132 47.29 -3.83 17.60
CA ARG A 132 48.55 -3.07 17.38
C ARG A 132 49.38 -3.71 16.26
N ARG A 133 49.56 -5.03 16.30
CA ARG A 133 50.34 -5.75 15.28
C ARG A 133 49.68 -5.72 13.90
N LEU A 134 48.36 -5.89 13.82
CA LEU A 134 47.62 -5.83 12.55
C LEU A 134 47.70 -4.45 11.89
N ILE A 135 47.60 -3.37 12.68
CA ILE A 135 47.76 -1.99 12.19
C ILE A 135 49.14 -1.80 11.56
N ILE A 136 50.19 -2.24 12.26
CA ILE A 136 51.56 -2.14 11.75
C ILE A 136 51.75 -3.03 10.51
N ALA A 137 51.22 -4.25 10.50
CA ALA A 137 51.33 -5.17 9.35
C ALA A 137 50.63 -4.61 8.09
N SER A 138 49.42 -4.06 8.23
CA SER A 138 48.68 -3.41 7.14
C SER A 138 49.47 -2.24 6.54
N ALA A 139 50.08 -1.42 7.39
CA ALA A 139 50.91 -0.28 6.97
C ALA A 139 52.19 -0.66 6.21
N HIS A 140 52.70 -1.89 6.41
CA HIS A 140 53.85 -2.43 5.69
C HIS A 140 53.47 -3.18 4.40
N GLY A 141 52.21 -3.09 3.96
CA GLY A 141 51.77 -3.57 2.65
C GLY A 141 51.27 -5.01 2.63
N ASP A 142 50.81 -5.55 3.76
CA ASP A 142 50.05 -6.81 3.74
C ASP A 142 48.71 -6.58 3.01
N ALA A 143 48.69 -6.94 1.73
CA ALA A 143 47.54 -6.76 0.85
C ALA A 143 46.29 -7.54 1.30
N SER A 144 46.43 -8.49 2.22
CA SER A 144 45.29 -9.21 2.82
C SER A 144 44.59 -8.41 3.92
N LEU A 145 45.22 -7.36 4.46
CA LEU A 145 44.71 -6.53 5.55
C LEU A 145 44.28 -5.15 5.03
N ARG A 146 43.00 -5.04 4.66
CA ARG A 146 42.38 -3.78 4.24
C ARG A 146 41.85 -3.00 5.44
N LEU A 147 42.70 -2.17 6.06
CA LEU A 147 42.36 -1.34 7.23
C LEU A 147 42.25 0.16 6.91
N GLY A 148 42.38 0.55 5.64
CA GLY A 148 42.43 1.98 5.24
C GLY A 148 43.73 2.69 5.63
N ILE A 149 44.75 1.95 6.06
CA ILE A 149 46.06 2.45 6.48
C ILE A 149 47.06 2.24 5.34
N THR A 150 47.57 3.32 4.77
CA THR A 150 48.37 3.25 3.53
C THR A 150 49.87 3.47 3.72
N ASN A 151 50.31 4.00 4.88
CA ASN A 151 51.71 4.32 5.14
C ASN A 151 52.09 3.99 6.59
N ALA A 152 53.29 3.44 6.81
CA ALA A 152 53.91 3.29 8.13
C ALA A 152 54.56 4.61 8.59
N ASP A 153 53.74 5.65 8.78
CA ASP A 153 54.17 6.95 9.29
C ASP A 153 53.99 7.08 10.82
N GLU A 154 54.45 8.20 11.39
CA GLU A 154 54.37 8.45 12.84
C GLU A 154 52.92 8.41 13.37
N TYR A 155 51.92 8.85 12.59
CA TYR A 155 50.51 8.72 12.98
C TYR A 155 50.10 7.25 13.09
N THR A 156 50.44 6.42 12.10
CA THR A 156 50.09 5.00 12.11
C THR A 156 50.73 4.28 13.30
N HIS A 157 51.99 4.59 13.61
CA HIS A 157 52.66 4.07 14.82
C HIS A 157 51.94 4.49 16.10
N LEU A 158 51.55 5.75 16.20
CA LEU A 158 50.88 6.26 17.38
C LEU A 158 49.44 5.72 17.54
N ILE A 159 48.69 5.57 16.45
CA ILE A 159 47.38 4.90 16.44
C ILE A 159 47.54 3.45 16.93
N ALA A 160 48.53 2.73 16.42
CA ALA A 160 48.80 1.36 16.86
C ALA A 160 49.12 1.29 18.37
N GLN A 161 49.92 2.22 18.87
CA GLN A 161 50.27 2.30 20.28
C GLN A 161 49.05 2.63 21.16
N VAL A 162 48.22 3.62 20.78
CA VAL A 162 46.97 3.95 21.48
C VAL A 162 46.05 2.72 21.54
N CYS A 163 45.88 2.00 20.43
CA CYS A 163 45.11 0.76 20.41
C CYS A 163 45.71 -0.33 21.32
N GLY A 164 47.03 -0.49 21.35
CA GLY A 164 47.72 -1.43 22.24
C GLY A 164 47.48 -1.09 23.71
N TRP A 165 47.52 0.20 24.05
CA TRP A 165 47.24 0.72 25.38
C TRP A 165 45.76 0.76 25.75
N CYS A 166 44.83 0.32 24.90
CA CYS A 166 43.44 0.06 25.34
C CYS A 166 43.33 -1.21 26.22
N SER A 167 44.45 -1.90 26.50
CA SER A 167 44.57 -3.02 27.43
C SER A 167 44.22 -2.69 28.89
N GLN A 168 44.38 -3.67 29.77
CA GLN A 168 44.20 -3.47 31.22
C GLN A 168 45.47 -2.93 31.91
N GLU A 169 46.48 -2.50 31.15
CA GLU A 169 47.67 -1.85 31.72
C GLU A 169 47.28 -0.62 32.56
N PRO A 170 47.95 -0.36 33.70
CA PRO A 170 47.71 0.82 34.51
C PRO A 170 47.83 2.11 33.69
N LEU A 171 46.89 3.03 33.84
CA LEU A 171 46.85 4.26 33.04
C LEU A 171 48.08 5.16 33.32
N GLU A 172 48.65 5.05 34.51
CA GLU A 172 49.84 5.76 34.97
C GLU A 172 51.13 5.31 34.27
N GLU A 173 51.16 4.10 33.72
CA GLU A 173 52.31 3.55 32.99
C GLU A 173 52.35 4.03 31.53
N ILE A 174 51.23 4.55 31.02
CA ILE A 174 51.14 5.13 29.66
C ILE A 174 51.83 6.50 29.66
N PRO A 175 52.71 6.82 28.70
CA PRO A 175 53.34 8.14 28.60
C PRO A 175 52.31 9.27 28.57
N GLU A 176 52.58 10.37 29.29
CA GLU A 176 51.70 11.54 29.31
C GLU A 176 51.52 12.11 27.89
N THR A 177 52.65 12.30 27.20
CA THR A 177 52.73 12.75 25.82
C THR A 177 53.71 11.90 25.01
N LEU A 178 53.55 11.92 23.69
CA LEU A 178 54.53 11.40 22.73
C LEU A 178 54.76 12.41 21.61
N PRO A 179 55.98 12.45 21.04
CA PRO A 179 56.27 13.33 19.93
C PRO A 179 55.63 12.82 18.64
N LEU A 180 55.03 13.73 17.88
CA LEU A 180 54.50 13.54 16.53
C LEU A 180 54.93 14.75 15.69
N ARG A 181 55.82 14.57 14.72
CA ARG A 181 56.34 15.63 13.85
C ARG A 181 56.87 16.86 14.61
N GLY A 182 57.45 16.63 15.79
CA GLY A 182 57.99 17.68 16.66
C GLY A 182 56.97 18.41 17.54
N ILE A 183 55.69 18.01 17.53
CA ILE A 183 54.69 18.43 18.52
C ILE A 183 54.39 17.30 19.51
N ASP A 184 54.16 17.63 20.78
CA ASP A 184 53.76 16.66 21.79
C ASP A 184 52.24 16.49 21.79
N VAL A 185 51.77 15.26 21.60
CA VAL A 185 50.33 14.91 21.68
C VAL A 185 50.04 14.15 22.98
N ARG A 186 48.90 14.42 23.62
CA ARG A 186 48.53 13.89 24.95
C ARG A 186 48.01 12.46 24.85
N THR A 187 48.95 11.52 24.71
CA THR A 187 48.68 10.09 24.56
C THR A 187 47.84 9.53 25.70
N ARG A 188 48.17 9.83 26.95
CA ARG A 188 47.43 9.32 28.12
C ARG A 188 45.97 9.80 28.14
N LEU A 189 45.73 11.04 27.74
CA LEU A 189 44.37 11.60 27.59
C LEU A 189 43.56 10.87 26.51
N MET A 190 44.13 10.65 25.33
CA MET A 190 43.46 9.90 24.26
C MET A 190 43.10 8.47 24.69
N VAL A 191 44.02 7.78 25.37
CA VAL A 191 43.76 6.42 25.88
C VAL A 191 42.69 6.43 26.99
N ALA A 192 42.74 7.39 27.91
CA ALA A 192 41.74 7.53 28.97
C ALA A 192 40.33 7.76 28.39
N LEU A 193 40.21 8.63 27.39
CA LEU A 193 38.96 8.90 26.69
C LEU A 193 38.43 7.65 25.99
N LEU A 194 39.27 6.94 25.24
CA LEU A 194 38.85 5.76 24.48
C LEU A 194 38.48 4.58 25.39
N ARG A 195 39.26 4.30 26.44
CA ARG A 195 38.93 3.26 27.43
C ARG A 195 37.61 3.57 28.12
N PHE A 196 37.38 4.83 28.48
CA PHE A 196 36.14 5.23 29.13
C PHE A 196 34.95 5.23 28.16
N ALA A 197 35.15 5.59 26.90
CA ALA A 197 34.14 5.50 25.85
C ALA A 197 33.68 4.05 25.64
N ASP A 198 34.61 3.09 25.57
CA ASP A 198 34.29 1.65 25.50
C ASP A 198 33.50 1.19 26.72
N GLN A 199 33.91 1.63 27.92
CA GLN A 199 33.24 1.29 29.16
C GLN A 199 31.80 1.84 29.23
N LEU A 200 31.55 3.04 28.70
CA LEU A 200 30.22 3.65 28.61
C LEU A 200 29.29 2.95 27.61
N TYR A 201 29.78 2.03 26.79
CA TYR A 201 28.95 1.29 25.86
C TYR A 201 28.37 0.02 26.49
N ILE A 202 27.47 0.23 27.46
CA ILE A 202 26.61 -0.80 28.01
C ILE A 202 25.26 -0.72 27.29
N ASP A 203 24.92 -1.78 26.54
CA ASP A 203 23.69 -1.89 25.77
C ASP A 203 23.41 -3.36 25.42
N GLY A 204 22.13 -3.73 25.30
CA GLY A 204 21.74 -5.10 24.95
C GLY A 204 22.26 -5.56 23.59
N SER A 205 22.47 -4.65 22.62
CA SER A 205 23.03 -5.00 21.31
C SER A 205 24.50 -5.42 21.35
N ARG A 206 25.20 -5.22 22.48
CA ARG A 206 26.60 -5.62 22.65
C ARG A 206 26.74 -7.13 22.89
N VAL A 207 25.65 -7.85 23.17
CA VAL A 207 25.68 -9.28 23.57
C VAL A 207 24.68 -10.10 22.75
N ASN A 208 25.13 -11.25 22.26
CA ASN A 208 24.28 -12.30 21.73
C ASN A 208 24.00 -13.33 22.83
N LEU A 209 22.75 -13.41 23.31
CA LEU A 209 22.39 -14.25 24.45
C LEU A 209 22.54 -15.75 24.18
N ASP A 210 22.24 -16.21 22.97
CA ASP A 210 22.35 -17.63 22.61
C ASP A 210 23.82 -18.08 22.65
N LEU A 211 24.71 -17.27 22.06
CA LEU A 211 26.15 -17.53 22.10
C LEU A 211 26.72 -17.37 23.52
N LEU A 212 26.24 -16.40 24.30
CA LEU A 212 26.64 -16.22 25.70
C LEU A 212 26.21 -17.43 26.54
N GLN A 213 25.01 -17.96 26.31
CA GLN A 213 24.50 -19.13 27.03
C GLN A 213 25.32 -20.38 26.73
N ALA A 214 25.77 -20.56 25.49
CA ALA A 214 26.63 -21.66 25.06
C ALA A 214 28.10 -21.49 25.50
N ALA A 215 28.54 -20.28 25.85
CA ALA A 215 29.93 -20.03 26.25
C ALA A 215 30.26 -20.62 27.65
N PRO A 216 31.42 -21.29 27.82
CA PRO A 216 31.89 -21.87 29.07
C PRO A 216 32.58 -20.80 29.92
N LEU A 217 31.88 -19.70 30.18
CA LEU A 217 32.40 -18.61 31.00
C LEU A 217 32.19 -18.94 32.47
N PRO A 218 33.11 -18.49 33.35
CA PRO A 218 32.82 -18.42 34.77
C PRO A 218 31.48 -17.69 35.01
N ILE A 219 30.69 -18.18 35.96
CA ILE A 219 29.34 -17.65 36.24
C ILE A 219 29.34 -16.13 36.48
N VAL A 220 30.41 -15.59 37.05
CA VAL A 220 30.60 -14.14 37.25
C VAL A 220 30.59 -13.36 35.93
N GLU A 221 31.36 -13.81 34.94
CA GLU A 221 31.44 -13.16 33.63
C GLU A 221 30.13 -13.33 32.87
N LYS A 222 29.55 -14.54 32.92
CA LYS A 222 28.29 -14.84 32.27
C LYS A 222 27.15 -13.97 32.82
N THR A 223 27.08 -13.82 34.14
CA THR A 223 26.09 -12.95 34.81
C THR A 223 26.30 -11.48 34.45
N ARG A 224 27.56 -11.02 34.42
CA ARG A 224 27.90 -9.64 34.06
C ARG A 224 27.52 -9.31 32.62
N TRP A 225 27.85 -10.18 31.66
CA TRP A 225 27.45 -9.97 30.25
C TRP A 225 25.94 -10.10 30.05
N TRP A 226 25.28 -11.02 30.75
CA TRP A 226 23.81 -11.10 30.68
C TRP A 226 23.15 -9.82 31.17
N ALA A 227 23.70 -9.17 32.19
CA ALA A 227 23.14 -7.93 32.70
C ALA A 227 23.24 -6.75 31.69
N TYR A 228 24.10 -6.81 30.65
CA TYR A 228 24.06 -5.84 29.53
C TYR A 228 22.73 -5.94 28.77
N HIS A 229 22.11 -7.12 28.70
CA HIS A 229 20.78 -7.29 28.10
C HIS A 229 19.70 -6.49 28.84
N TYR A 230 19.90 -6.22 30.13
CA TYR A 230 18.97 -5.46 30.97
C TYR A 230 19.34 -4.00 31.13
N THR A 231 20.49 -3.55 30.64
CA THR A 231 21.03 -2.24 30.98
C THR A 231 21.46 -1.48 29.73
N GLN A 232 21.16 -0.18 29.72
CA GLN A 232 21.61 0.74 28.70
C GLN A 232 22.20 1.99 29.36
N THR A 233 23.38 2.43 28.91
CA THR A 233 23.94 3.73 29.32
C THR A 233 23.42 4.83 28.41
N LEU A 234 22.73 5.81 29.00
CA LEU A 234 22.24 6.99 28.31
C LEU A 234 23.38 7.98 27.99
N PRO A 235 23.16 8.97 27.10
CA PRO A 235 24.09 10.08 26.94
C PRO A 235 24.32 10.80 28.27
N ILE A 236 25.58 11.17 28.51
CA ILE A 236 25.96 12.03 29.65
C ILE A 236 25.20 13.36 29.54
N ASP A 237 24.61 13.84 30.62
CA ASP A 237 23.92 15.13 30.60
C ASP A 237 24.90 16.32 30.67
N LYS A 238 24.39 17.54 30.58
CA LYS A 238 25.20 18.77 30.61
C LYS A 238 25.86 19.01 31.95
N GLU A 239 25.34 18.38 33.00
CA GLU A 239 25.83 18.45 34.35
C GLU A 239 26.93 17.40 34.63
N GLY A 240 27.20 16.51 33.66
CA GLY A 240 28.23 15.47 33.73
C GLY A 240 27.76 14.16 34.37
N TYR A 241 26.45 13.92 34.48
CA TYR A 241 25.93 12.68 35.07
C TYR A 241 25.86 11.53 34.06
N ILE A 242 26.37 10.38 34.49
CA ILE A 242 26.25 9.10 33.80
C ILE A 242 24.95 8.45 34.28
N ARG A 243 24.03 8.22 33.34
CA ARG A 243 22.71 7.64 33.62
C ARG A 243 22.58 6.25 33.03
N PHE A 244 21.89 5.39 33.77
CA PHE A 244 21.56 4.03 33.35
C PHE A 244 20.05 3.85 33.28
N ASP A 245 19.62 3.21 32.20
CA ASP A 245 18.28 2.68 32.04
C ASP A 245 18.31 1.16 32.26
N TYR A 246 17.45 0.68 33.15
CA TYR A 246 17.30 -0.74 33.46
C TYR A 246 15.95 -1.25 32.95
N PHE A 247 15.99 -2.27 32.09
CA PHE A 247 14.83 -2.98 31.54
C PHE A 247 14.85 -4.41 32.07
N ILE A 248 14.12 -4.65 33.16
CA ILE A 248 14.22 -5.91 33.91
C ILE A 248 12.92 -6.71 33.77
N PRO A 249 12.98 -8.03 33.50
CA PRO A 249 11.79 -8.88 33.55
C PRO A 249 11.10 -8.80 34.91
N LEU A 250 9.77 -8.79 34.95
CA LEU A 250 9.03 -8.66 36.21
C LEU A 250 9.45 -9.71 37.25
N ALA A 251 9.72 -10.94 36.80
CA ALA A 251 10.24 -12.04 37.63
C ALA A 251 11.56 -11.72 38.37
N HIS A 252 12.34 -10.77 37.86
CA HIS A 252 13.65 -10.36 38.38
C HIS A 252 13.65 -8.98 39.04
N LYS A 253 12.47 -8.40 39.32
CA LYS A 253 12.33 -7.10 40.00
C LYS A 253 13.20 -6.97 41.25
N GLU A 254 13.23 -8.01 42.09
CA GLU A 254 14.01 -8.02 43.34
C GLU A 254 15.53 -8.03 43.12
N LEU A 255 16.00 -8.31 41.91
CA LEU A 255 17.42 -8.35 41.57
C LEU A 255 17.98 -6.99 41.14
N ILE A 256 17.15 -5.96 40.96
CA ILE A 256 17.59 -4.64 40.48
C ILE A 256 18.80 -4.11 41.25
N ARG A 257 18.78 -4.18 42.58
CA ARG A 257 19.89 -3.67 43.42
C ARG A 257 21.19 -4.45 43.21
N HIS A 258 21.08 -5.74 42.90
CA HIS A 258 22.23 -6.61 42.61
C HIS A 258 22.78 -6.31 41.21
N ILE A 259 21.89 -6.14 40.22
CA ILE A 259 22.24 -5.79 38.84
C ILE A 259 22.94 -4.42 38.79
N ARG A 260 22.38 -3.40 39.47
CA ARG A 260 23.02 -2.08 39.61
C ARG A 260 24.45 -2.19 40.16
N ALA A 261 24.62 -2.99 41.23
CA ALA A 261 25.91 -3.18 41.88
C ALA A 261 26.96 -3.89 41.00
N LEU A 262 26.57 -4.55 39.89
CA LEU A 262 27.52 -5.14 38.94
C LEU A 262 28.28 -4.09 38.13
N PHE A 263 27.66 -2.96 37.80
CA PHE A 263 28.21 -2.00 36.83
C PHE A 263 28.46 -0.61 37.43
N GLU A 264 27.55 -0.10 38.25
CA GLU A 264 27.62 1.28 38.77
C GLU A 264 28.93 1.56 39.53
N ARG A 265 29.49 0.53 40.17
CA ARG A 265 30.79 0.60 40.87
C ARG A 265 31.95 0.93 39.95
N ASP A 266 31.89 0.50 38.70
CA ASP A 266 32.94 0.76 37.73
C ASP A 266 32.91 2.22 37.25
N PHE A 267 31.85 2.98 37.60
CA PHE A 267 31.69 4.40 37.31
C PHE A 267 31.80 5.26 38.58
N GLU A 268 32.24 4.69 39.71
CA GLU A 268 32.61 5.46 40.88
C GLU A 268 33.98 6.12 40.64
N THR A 269 34.04 7.45 40.71
CA THR A 269 35.28 8.21 40.42
C THR A 269 36.48 7.76 41.26
N SER A 270 36.26 7.29 42.49
CA SER A 270 37.32 6.80 43.39
C SER A 270 37.88 5.43 42.99
N ARG A 271 37.21 4.71 42.09
CA ARG A 271 37.56 3.33 41.68
C ARG A 271 37.93 3.20 40.21
N ASN A 272 37.56 4.17 39.37
CA ASN A 272 37.86 4.17 37.95
C ASN A 272 39.07 5.07 37.63
N PRO A 273 40.24 4.51 37.25
CA PRO A 273 41.44 5.29 36.94
C PRO A 273 41.25 6.26 35.77
N ALA A 274 40.46 5.89 34.75
CA ALA A 274 40.18 6.75 33.61
C ALA A 274 39.34 7.96 34.03
N MET A 275 38.28 7.77 34.81
CA MET A 275 37.50 8.90 35.35
C MET A 275 38.33 9.79 36.27
N LEU A 276 39.17 9.19 37.13
CA LEU A 276 40.04 9.94 38.04
C LEU A 276 41.03 10.81 37.26
N TYR A 277 41.60 10.27 36.17
CA TYR A 277 42.50 11.01 35.29
C TYR A 277 41.76 12.10 34.50
N LEU A 278 40.62 11.77 33.86
CA LEU A 278 39.82 12.72 33.09
C LEU A 278 39.32 13.91 33.93
N ARG A 279 39.07 13.69 35.23
CA ARG A 279 38.74 14.77 36.18
C ARG A 279 39.85 15.81 36.32
N LYS A 280 41.12 15.41 36.18
CA LYS A 280 42.27 16.35 36.19
C LYS A 280 42.26 17.27 34.96
N HIS A 281 41.70 16.80 33.84
CA HIS A 281 41.47 17.57 32.62
C HIS A 281 40.10 18.27 32.60
N GLY A 282 39.48 18.45 33.77
CA GLY A 282 38.25 19.23 33.93
C GLY A 282 36.96 18.51 33.54
N LEU A 283 37.03 17.24 33.10
CA LEU A 283 35.84 16.44 32.81
C LEU A 283 35.23 15.90 34.11
N ARG A 284 34.20 16.57 34.63
CA ARG A 284 33.57 16.25 35.92
C ARG A 284 32.41 15.27 35.72
N LEU A 285 32.74 13.98 35.80
CA LEU A 285 31.75 12.92 35.65
C LEU A 285 31.32 12.35 36.99
N SER A 286 30.00 12.20 37.17
CA SER A 286 29.40 11.60 38.36
C SER A 286 28.33 10.59 37.96
N LEU A 287 28.08 9.59 38.81
CA LEU A 287 26.97 8.66 38.59
C LEU A 287 25.66 9.30 39.05
N ASP A 288 24.61 9.20 38.25
CA ASP A 288 23.25 9.55 38.72
C ASP A 288 22.75 8.48 39.71
N GLU A 289 22.39 8.91 40.93
CA GLU A 289 21.90 8.00 41.96
C GLU A 289 20.46 7.51 41.71
N SER A 290 19.74 8.14 40.76
CA SER A 290 18.33 7.89 40.43
C SER A 290 18.14 7.32 39.00
N PRO A 291 18.60 6.09 38.71
CA PRO A 291 18.46 5.52 37.38
C PRO A 291 16.99 5.24 37.03
N SER A 292 16.70 5.27 35.73
CA SER A 292 15.41 4.86 35.18
C SER A 292 15.29 3.33 35.29
N ILE A 293 14.19 2.84 35.87
CA ILE A 293 13.95 1.41 36.01
C ILE A 293 12.56 1.10 35.46
N ARG A 294 12.51 0.24 34.44
CA ARG A 294 11.28 -0.26 33.83
C ARG A 294 11.20 -1.77 34.00
N PHE A 295 10.00 -2.24 34.37
CA PHE A 295 9.71 -3.67 34.47
C PHE A 295 8.90 -4.11 33.26
N ASP A 296 9.41 -5.11 32.57
CA ASP A 296 8.73 -5.72 31.43
C ASP A 296 7.54 -6.56 31.93
N GLN A 297 6.31 -6.13 31.64
CA GLN A 297 5.07 -6.75 32.13
C GLN A 297 4.60 -7.91 31.26
N GLN A 298 5.11 -8.02 30.03
CA GLN A 298 4.90 -9.14 29.13
C GLN A 298 6.24 -9.90 29.08
N ASP A 299 6.29 -11.17 29.45
CA ASP A 299 7.53 -11.99 29.54
C ASP A 299 8.24 -12.22 28.17
N GLU A 300 8.03 -11.35 27.18
CA GLU A 300 8.41 -11.55 25.78
C GLU A 300 9.59 -10.68 25.30
N PHE A 301 9.86 -9.49 25.87
CA PHE A 301 10.94 -8.62 25.35
C PHE A 301 12.31 -8.86 25.99
N LYS A 302 12.37 -9.24 27.28
CA LYS A 302 13.64 -9.50 27.99
C LYS A 302 13.71 -10.92 28.56
N GLN A 303 14.59 -11.75 28.01
CA GLN A 303 14.86 -13.09 28.53
C GLN A 303 15.37 -13.10 29.98
N PRO A 304 14.84 -13.95 30.88
CA PRO A 304 15.30 -14.08 32.26
C PRO A 304 16.69 -14.75 32.36
N MET A 305 17.54 -14.26 33.27
CA MET A 305 18.72 -14.97 33.77
C MET A 305 18.38 -16.39 34.27
N SER A 306 19.32 -17.31 34.11
CA SER A 306 19.22 -18.67 34.66
C SER A 306 19.21 -18.67 36.19
N SER A 307 18.66 -19.73 36.80
CA SER A 307 18.65 -19.91 38.26
C SER A 307 20.05 -19.86 38.89
N GLU A 308 21.06 -20.39 38.21
CA GLU A 308 22.46 -20.35 38.65
C GLU A 308 22.99 -18.90 38.74
N MET A 309 22.69 -18.06 37.75
CA MET A 309 23.07 -16.64 37.75
C MET A 309 22.35 -15.86 38.85
N VAL A 310 21.06 -16.15 39.05
CA VAL A 310 20.26 -15.52 40.11
C VAL A 310 20.81 -15.87 41.49
N SER A 311 21.19 -17.13 41.73
CA SER A 311 21.84 -17.57 42.97
C SER A 311 23.19 -16.86 43.17
N TYR A 312 24.02 -16.81 42.12
CA TYR A 312 25.30 -16.08 42.17
C TYR A 312 25.10 -14.60 42.56
N LEU A 313 24.14 -13.91 41.95
CA LEU A 313 23.83 -12.51 42.28
C LEU A 313 23.48 -12.34 43.75
N ARG A 314 22.54 -13.15 44.27
CA ARG A 314 22.06 -13.03 45.65
C ARG A 314 23.13 -13.37 46.69
N GLU A 315 23.99 -14.35 46.40
CA GLU A 315 25.00 -14.82 47.36
C GLU A 315 26.29 -13.99 47.35
N LYS A 316 26.73 -13.53 46.17
CA LYS A 316 28.08 -12.97 45.98
C LYS A 316 28.10 -11.47 45.74
N ILE A 317 27.03 -10.88 45.21
CA ILE A 317 26.98 -9.45 44.89
C ILE A 317 26.24 -8.70 46.00
N LYS A 318 26.98 -7.94 46.82
CA LYS A 318 26.39 -7.12 47.89
C LYS A 318 25.88 -5.79 47.32
N PRO A 319 24.57 -5.49 47.35
CA PRO A 319 24.06 -4.19 46.91
C PRO A 319 24.53 -3.05 47.85
N LYS A 320 24.60 -1.81 47.32
CA LYS A 320 24.85 -0.62 48.16
C LYS A 320 23.65 -0.44 49.12
N PRO A 321 23.86 -0.23 50.44
CA PRO A 321 22.77 0.08 51.34
C PRO A 321 22.10 1.39 50.91
N PRO A 322 20.77 1.55 51.10
CA PRO A 322 20.10 2.79 50.76
C PRO A 322 20.74 3.94 51.54
N THR A 323 21.16 4.98 50.84
CA THR A 323 21.48 6.28 51.45
C THR A 323 20.18 6.83 52.03
N ILE A 324 19.90 6.49 53.29
CA ILE A 324 18.89 7.18 54.08
C ILE A 324 19.52 8.53 54.39
N ASP A 325 19.04 9.59 53.76
CA ASP A 325 19.36 10.96 54.17
C ASP A 325 18.70 11.20 55.55
N THR A 326 19.39 10.80 56.62
CA THR A 326 18.95 10.95 58.01
C THR A 326 19.23 12.35 58.56
N SER A 327 19.49 13.36 57.71
CA SER A 327 19.77 14.72 58.18
C SER A 327 18.54 15.65 58.25
N VAL A 328 17.35 15.19 57.84
CA VAL A 328 16.11 15.96 58.03
C VAL A 328 15.33 15.37 59.22
N PRO A 329 15.15 16.13 60.32
CA PRO A 329 14.33 15.69 61.44
C PRO A 329 12.89 15.44 60.96
N PRO A 330 12.13 14.54 61.62
CA PRO A 330 10.76 14.26 61.24
C PRO A 330 9.93 15.53 61.44
N ILE A 331 9.60 16.20 60.33
CA ILE A 331 8.56 17.23 60.32
C ILE A 331 7.23 16.49 60.51
N LEU A 332 6.84 16.39 61.77
CA LEU A 332 5.51 15.99 62.19
C LEU A 332 4.56 17.13 61.80
N GLY A 333 4.06 17.08 60.57
CA GLY A 333 3.15 18.06 59.99
C GLY A 333 3.14 17.96 58.48
N LYS A 334 2.62 16.86 57.91
CA LYS A 334 2.31 16.83 56.48
C LYS A 334 1.10 17.73 56.24
N GLU A 335 1.35 18.98 55.90
CA GLU A 335 0.48 19.69 54.98
C GLU A 335 0.36 18.82 53.73
N THR A 336 -0.85 18.42 53.37
CA THR A 336 -1.12 17.67 52.15
C THR A 336 -0.72 18.55 50.97
N GLU A 337 0.43 18.30 50.35
CA GLU A 337 0.85 19.00 49.13
C GLU A 337 -0.31 18.99 48.13
N GLU A 338 -0.71 20.19 47.67
CA GLU A 338 -1.75 20.33 46.65
C GLU A 338 -1.34 19.58 45.38
N ARG A 339 -2.26 18.76 44.88
CA ARG A 339 -2.05 17.93 43.68
C ARG A 339 -2.77 18.56 42.50
N HIS A 340 -2.03 18.76 41.42
CA HIS A 340 -2.54 19.32 40.16
C HIS A 340 -2.40 18.27 39.04
N LEU A 341 -3.32 18.31 38.07
CA LEU A 341 -3.30 17.42 36.92
C LEU A 341 -3.21 18.23 35.62
N LEU A 342 -2.15 18.01 34.84
CA LEU A 342 -2.06 18.50 33.48
C LEU A 342 -2.54 17.40 32.54
N VAL A 343 -3.54 17.73 31.72
CA VAL A 343 -4.20 16.81 30.81
C VAL A 343 -3.87 17.21 29.37
N LEU A 344 -3.24 16.31 28.64
CA LEU A 344 -2.83 16.48 27.25
C LEU A 344 -3.63 15.53 26.35
N ASP A 345 -4.53 16.05 25.52
CA ASP A 345 -5.05 15.33 24.36
C ASP A 345 -4.05 15.50 23.23
N TYR A 346 -3.22 14.49 22.99
CA TYR A 346 -2.09 14.61 22.06
C TYR A 346 -2.54 14.90 20.64
N GLU A 347 -3.55 14.18 20.14
CA GLU A 347 -3.99 14.35 18.77
C GLU A 347 -4.62 15.72 18.60
N ASN A 348 -5.47 16.15 19.54
CA ASN A 348 -6.05 17.49 19.46
C ASN A 348 -5.01 18.60 19.64
N PHE A 349 -3.97 18.38 20.45
CA PHE A 349 -2.84 19.29 20.59
C PHE A 349 -2.09 19.51 19.27
N ILE A 350 -1.79 18.43 18.53
CA ILE A 350 -1.14 18.56 17.21
C ILE A 350 -2.08 19.25 16.21
N LEU A 351 -3.38 18.93 16.25
CA LEU A 351 -4.35 19.53 15.35
C LEU A 351 -4.52 21.03 15.60
N ASP A 352 -4.68 21.45 16.87
CA ASP A 352 -4.81 22.84 17.30
C ASP A 352 -3.57 23.67 16.92
N LEU A 353 -2.36 23.13 17.14
CA LEU A 353 -1.14 23.79 16.71
C LEU A 353 -1.06 23.95 15.19
N GLY A 354 -1.44 22.95 14.40
CA GLY A 354 -1.42 23.06 12.95
C GLY A 354 -2.52 23.98 12.38
N LEU A 355 -3.67 24.10 13.05
CA LEU A 355 -4.69 25.13 12.72
C LEU A 355 -4.14 26.54 12.94
N ALA A 356 -3.35 26.73 14.00
CA ALA A 356 -2.57 27.96 14.25
C ALA A 356 -1.32 28.11 13.35
N GLY A 357 -1.12 27.22 12.37
CA GLY A 357 -0.02 27.28 11.40
C GLY A 357 1.32 26.68 11.87
N HIS A 358 1.34 25.98 13.01
CA HIS A 358 2.53 25.36 13.57
C HIS A 358 2.61 23.85 13.25
N PHE A 359 3.37 23.51 12.21
CA PHE A 359 3.66 22.13 11.81
C PHE A 359 5.02 21.72 12.36
N LEU A 360 5.03 20.85 13.37
CA LEU A 360 6.22 20.56 14.17
C LEU A 360 6.73 19.15 13.93
N SER A 361 8.05 19.01 13.85
CA SER A 361 8.73 17.71 13.86
C SER A 361 8.62 17.03 15.22
N LEU A 362 8.81 15.71 15.25
CA LEU A 362 8.80 14.93 16.49
C LEU A 362 9.80 15.47 17.54
N ALA A 363 10.97 15.94 17.11
CA ALA A 363 11.97 16.54 18.00
C ALA A 363 11.46 17.85 18.63
N GLN A 364 10.79 18.70 17.84
CA GLN A 364 10.17 19.93 18.36
C GLN A 364 9.02 19.61 19.32
N ILE A 365 8.17 18.64 18.99
CA ILE A 365 7.09 18.17 19.87
C ILE A 365 7.65 17.70 21.21
N LYS A 366 8.75 16.94 21.21
CA LYS A 366 9.44 16.51 22.45
C LYS A 366 9.81 17.70 23.33
N THR A 367 10.43 18.72 22.74
CA THR A 367 10.79 19.95 23.46
C THR A 367 9.57 20.66 24.04
N LEU A 368 8.45 20.67 23.30
CA LEU A 368 7.21 21.28 23.78
C LEU A 368 6.59 20.55 24.97
N PHE A 369 6.65 19.21 25.04
CA PHE A 369 6.13 18.47 26.20
C PHE A 369 6.89 18.76 27.48
N THR A 370 8.22 18.86 27.40
CA THR A 370 9.02 19.32 28.53
C THR A 370 8.63 20.74 28.93
N LYS A 371 8.41 21.62 27.95
CA LYS A 371 8.00 23.01 28.20
C LYS A 371 6.60 23.11 28.83
N LEU A 372 5.63 22.31 28.39
CA LEU A 372 4.28 22.26 28.97
C LEU A 372 4.33 21.98 30.47
N LEU A 373 5.09 20.96 30.88
CA LEU A 373 5.25 20.62 32.31
C LEU A 373 5.96 21.73 33.09
N ILE A 374 6.99 22.36 32.51
CA ILE A 374 7.69 23.48 33.15
C ILE A 374 6.75 24.66 33.37
N GLU A 375 5.99 25.05 32.34
CA GLU A 375 5.07 26.18 32.44
C GLU A 375 3.90 25.89 33.39
N ALA A 376 3.44 24.63 33.44
CA ALA A 376 2.41 24.23 34.38
C ALA A 376 2.93 24.34 35.83
N ARG A 377 4.17 23.89 36.08
CA ARG A 377 4.82 23.98 37.40
C ARG A 377 5.09 25.42 37.84
N LYS A 378 5.28 26.34 36.89
CA LYS A 378 5.35 27.77 37.20
C LYS A 378 3.98 28.36 37.56
N GLN A 379 2.92 27.85 36.94
CA GLN A 379 1.55 28.35 37.15
C GLN A 379 0.92 27.85 38.46
N PHE A 380 1.24 26.63 38.91
CA PHE A 380 0.63 26.00 40.08
C PHE A 380 1.67 25.61 41.13
N SER A 381 1.45 25.99 42.40
CA SER A 381 2.26 25.56 43.54
C SER A 381 1.86 24.16 43.97
N GLY A 382 2.78 23.19 43.94
CA GLY A 382 2.53 21.81 44.37
C GLY A 382 2.99 20.76 43.38
N SER A 383 2.52 19.52 43.55
CA SER A 383 2.88 18.42 42.67
C SER A 383 2.02 18.43 41.40
N ILE A 384 2.63 18.23 40.23
CA ILE A 384 1.92 18.14 38.94
C ILE A 384 2.11 16.76 38.35
N ASN A 385 1.00 16.04 38.17
CA ASN A 385 0.94 14.81 37.38
C ASN A 385 0.58 15.15 35.93
N GLY A 386 1.29 14.58 34.96
CA GLY A 386 0.89 14.63 33.55
C GLY A 386 0.01 13.43 33.21
N LEU A 387 -1.12 13.66 32.55
CA LEU A 387 -1.96 12.63 31.95
C LEU A 387 -2.06 12.91 30.45
N ALA A 388 -1.55 12.02 29.61
CA ALA A 388 -1.66 12.12 28.16
C ALA A 388 -2.65 11.10 27.63
N VAL A 389 -3.62 11.54 26.83
CA VAL A 389 -4.62 10.69 26.19
C VAL A 389 -4.39 10.63 24.67
N GLY A 390 -4.61 9.45 24.09
CA GLY A 390 -4.48 9.22 22.66
C GLY A 390 -4.67 7.75 22.29
N HIS A 391 -4.73 7.48 20.98
CA HIS A 391 -4.84 6.12 20.44
C HIS A 391 -3.47 5.42 20.42
N TRP A 392 -2.91 5.17 21.61
CA TRP A 392 -1.53 4.69 21.81
C TRP A 392 -1.22 3.31 21.21
N GLU A 393 -2.24 2.51 20.92
CA GLU A 393 -2.09 1.20 20.28
C GLU A 393 -1.79 1.29 18.78
N ARG A 394 -2.07 2.43 18.13
CA ARG A 394 -1.83 2.57 16.70
C ARG A 394 -0.32 2.59 16.40
N PRO A 395 0.15 1.95 15.30
CA PRO A 395 1.57 1.88 14.99
C PRO A 395 2.27 3.24 14.83
N ASP A 396 1.57 4.22 14.25
CA ASP A 396 2.05 5.61 14.08
C ASP A 396 2.26 6.35 15.40
N MET A 397 1.60 5.92 16.47
CA MET A 397 1.70 6.54 17.80
C MET A 397 2.84 5.98 18.65
N ARG A 398 3.47 4.85 18.26
CA ARG A 398 4.56 4.22 19.03
C ARG A 398 5.76 5.15 19.30
N PRO A 399 6.24 5.98 18.35
CA PRO A 399 7.29 6.96 18.63
C PRO A 399 6.87 7.98 19.69
N ILE A 400 5.59 8.38 19.70
CA ILE A 400 5.03 9.34 20.64
C ILE A 400 4.93 8.73 22.04
N VAL A 401 4.44 7.48 22.14
CA VAL A 401 4.36 6.72 23.39
C VAL A 401 5.73 6.60 24.05
N ARG A 402 6.77 6.27 23.28
CA ARG A 402 8.16 6.22 23.78
C ARG A 402 8.58 7.58 24.34
N MET A 403 8.32 8.65 23.60
CA MET A 403 8.67 10.02 24.00
C MET A 403 7.91 10.50 25.25
N LEU A 404 6.61 10.21 25.37
CA LEU A 404 5.80 10.62 26.52
C LEU A 404 6.14 9.81 27.78
N ASN A 405 6.45 8.52 27.64
CA ASN A 405 6.94 7.69 28.75
C ASN A 405 8.26 8.22 29.32
N ASP A 406 9.11 8.83 28.50
CA ASP A 406 10.34 9.50 28.97
C ASP A 406 10.06 10.82 29.71
N SER A 407 8.85 11.38 29.60
CA SER A 407 8.49 12.74 30.04
C SER A 407 7.58 12.78 31.28
N VAL A 408 7.44 11.68 32.03
CA VAL A 408 6.64 11.59 33.28
C VAL A 408 5.12 11.80 33.07
N TYR A 409 4.60 11.44 31.89
CA TYR A 409 3.15 11.39 31.65
C TYR A 409 2.61 9.98 31.89
N ASP A 410 1.50 9.90 32.63
CA ASP A 410 0.64 8.72 32.65
C ASP A 410 -0.12 8.65 31.33
N LEU A 411 -0.11 7.48 30.69
CA LEU A 411 -0.74 7.29 29.38
C LEU A 411 -2.13 6.67 29.53
N LEU A 412 -3.15 7.39 29.05
CA LEU A 412 -4.52 6.91 28.92
C LEU A 412 -4.77 6.45 27.47
N THR A 413 -4.83 5.15 27.25
CA THR A 413 -5.08 4.56 25.92
C THR A 413 -6.56 4.65 25.55
N VAL A 414 -6.82 5.21 24.36
CA VAL A 414 -8.14 5.21 23.71
C VAL A 414 -8.19 4.03 22.73
N SER A 415 -9.23 3.21 22.82
CA SER A 415 -9.43 2.14 21.83
C SER A 415 -9.75 2.76 20.47
N THR A 416 -9.40 2.10 19.37
CA THR A 416 -9.57 2.67 18.02
C THR A 416 -11.02 2.93 17.60
N GLN A 417 -12.00 2.41 18.35
CA GLN A 417 -13.42 2.65 18.11
C GLN A 417 -14.02 3.70 19.06
N ALA A 418 -13.31 4.07 20.12
CA ALA A 418 -13.78 5.04 21.10
C ALA A 418 -13.35 6.45 20.71
N ARG A 419 -14.15 7.45 21.09
CA ARG A 419 -13.76 8.85 20.94
C ARG A 419 -12.88 9.26 22.12
N THR A 420 -11.75 9.91 21.82
CA THR A 420 -10.80 10.42 22.84
C THR A 420 -11.48 11.21 23.95
N ALA A 421 -12.45 12.07 23.60
CA ALA A 421 -13.19 12.88 24.56
C ALA A 421 -13.98 12.03 25.59
N GLU A 422 -14.61 10.93 25.16
CA GLU A 422 -15.41 10.08 26.04
C GLU A 422 -14.53 9.30 27.02
N THR A 423 -13.44 8.70 26.52
CA THR A 423 -12.45 8.00 27.35
C THR A 423 -11.79 8.95 28.34
N LEU A 424 -11.41 10.15 27.88
CA LEU A 424 -10.80 11.16 28.75
C LEU A 424 -11.75 11.59 29.86
N VAL A 425 -13.01 11.85 29.53
CA VAL A 425 -14.05 12.21 30.51
C VAL A 425 -14.18 11.14 31.58
N GLN A 426 -14.22 9.87 31.18
CA GLN A 426 -14.36 8.76 32.12
C GLN A 426 -13.16 8.69 33.07
N ALA A 427 -11.94 8.83 32.54
CA ALA A 427 -10.73 8.88 33.37
C ALA A 427 -10.72 10.10 34.31
N LEU A 428 -11.17 11.27 33.86
CA LEU A 428 -11.26 12.46 34.72
C LEU A 428 -12.28 12.27 35.85
N LYS A 429 -13.42 11.60 35.59
CA LYS A 429 -14.39 11.23 36.63
C LYS A 429 -13.77 10.32 37.69
N GLU A 430 -12.96 9.34 37.27
CA GLU A 430 -12.26 8.43 38.17
C GLU A 430 -11.21 9.17 39.02
N GLN A 431 -10.45 10.11 38.43
CA GLN A 431 -9.48 10.93 39.17
C GLN A 431 -10.15 11.81 40.24
N VAL A 432 -11.35 12.33 39.97
CA VAL A 432 -12.14 13.13 40.93
C VAL A 432 -12.74 12.28 42.05
N GLN A 433 -12.98 10.99 41.80
CA GLN A 433 -13.50 10.05 42.80
C GLN A 433 -12.40 9.40 43.65
N ALA A 434 -11.12 9.62 43.32
CA ALA A 434 -10.00 9.05 44.06
C ALA A 434 -9.89 9.62 45.49
N ASN A 435 -9.27 8.86 46.40
CA ASN A 435 -9.08 9.25 47.81
C ASN A 435 -8.29 10.56 48.02
N ASN A 436 -7.56 11.02 46.99
CA ASN A 436 -6.85 12.31 46.98
C ASN A 436 -6.99 12.96 45.58
N PRO A 437 -8.13 13.62 45.30
CA PRO A 437 -8.43 14.14 43.98
C PRO A 437 -7.59 15.40 43.66
N PRO A 438 -7.23 15.64 42.40
CA PRO A 438 -6.58 16.89 42.02
C PRO A 438 -7.44 18.10 42.36
N GLN A 439 -6.83 19.15 42.92
CA GLN A 439 -7.53 20.41 43.17
C GLN A 439 -7.72 21.22 41.88
N HIS A 440 -6.73 21.14 40.98
CA HIS A 440 -6.74 21.84 39.70
C HIS A 440 -6.52 20.90 38.52
N PHE A 441 -7.28 21.14 37.46
CA PHE A 441 -7.12 20.52 36.15
C PHE A 441 -6.67 21.57 35.14
N LEU A 442 -5.50 21.36 34.53
CA LEU A 442 -5.03 22.15 33.39
C LEU A 442 -5.21 21.33 32.11
N LEU A 443 -6.14 21.76 31.26
CA LEU A 443 -6.40 21.11 29.97
C LEU A 443 -5.58 21.76 28.87
N VAL A 444 -4.80 20.97 28.14
CA VAL A 444 -3.98 21.44 27.01
C VAL A 444 -4.69 21.09 25.71
N ALA A 445 -5.01 22.12 24.91
CA ALA A 445 -5.81 22.02 23.69
C ALA A 445 -7.07 21.14 23.87
N PRO A 446 -7.96 21.43 24.83
CA PRO A 446 -9.17 20.64 24.96
C PRO A 446 -10.12 20.83 23.77
N ARG A 447 -10.83 19.76 23.39
CA ARG A 447 -11.86 19.83 22.35
C ARG A 447 -13.08 20.63 22.84
N GLN A 448 -13.77 21.29 21.91
CA GLN A 448 -14.97 22.07 22.22
C GLN A 448 -16.12 21.20 22.75
N ASP A 449 -16.26 19.98 22.24
CA ASP A 449 -17.27 19.01 22.68
C ASP A 449 -17.05 18.48 24.11
N MET A 450 -15.91 18.78 24.74
CA MET A 450 -15.67 18.47 26.16
C MET A 450 -16.40 19.44 27.11
N ALA A 451 -16.83 20.62 26.65
CA ALA A 451 -17.37 21.67 27.53
C ALA A 451 -18.56 21.21 28.39
N PRO A 452 -19.61 20.56 27.82
CA PRO A 452 -20.74 20.06 28.59
C PRO A 452 -20.30 19.05 29.67
N THR A 453 -19.21 18.35 29.39
CA THR A 453 -18.72 17.25 30.20
C THR A 453 -17.75 17.69 31.29
N ILE A 454 -17.12 18.85 31.12
CA ILE A 454 -16.29 19.49 32.14
C ILE A 454 -17.15 20.15 33.22
N ARG A 455 -18.37 20.60 32.84
CA ARG A 455 -19.29 21.35 33.72
C ARG A 455 -19.53 20.71 35.10
N PRO A 456 -19.76 19.40 35.25
CA PRO A 456 -19.98 18.77 36.55
C PRO A 456 -18.78 18.83 37.50
N PHE A 457 -17.56 19.04 37.00
CA PHE A 457 -16.36 19.20 37.84
C PHE A 457 -16.33 20.59 38.50
N LEU A 458 -16.83 21.60 37.80
CA LEU A 458 -16.96 22.97 38.31
C LEU A 458 -17.97 23.04 39.45
N ASP A 459 -19.10 22.33 39.31
CA ASP A 459 -20.14 22.25 40.35
C ASP A 459 -19.61 21.65 41.67
N ARG A 460 -18.51 20.89 41.62
CA ARG A 460 -17.85 20.26 42.77
C ARG A 460 -16.68 21.06 43.35
N LYS A 461 -16.50 22.31 42.94
CA LYS A 461 -15.42 23.23 43.36
C LYS A 461 -14.00 22.81 42.94
N HIS A 462 -13.84 21.97 41.92
CA HIS A 462 -12.52 21.78 41.30
C HIS A 462 -12.24 22.92 40.33
N GLU A 463 -11.03 23.46 40.34
CA GLU A 463 -10.65 24.53 39.44
C GLU A 463 -10.16 23.97 38.10
N VAL A 464 -10.69 24.50 37.00
CA VAL A 464 -10.30 24.08 35.64
C VAL A 464 -9.72 25.28 34.89
N SER A 465 -8.55 25.10 34.30
CA SER A 465 -7.86 26.04 33.40
C SER A 465 -7.61 25.38 32.05
N ALA A 466 -7.48 26.18 30.99
CA ALA A 466 -7.16 25.65 29.66
C ALA A 466 -6.13 26.49 28.92
N TRP A 467 -5.30 25.82 28.12
CA TRP A 467 -4.41 26.43 27.13
C TRP A 467 -4.88 26.05 25.73
N ILE A 468 -5.27 27.02 24.91
CA ILE A 468 -5.86 26.80 23.56
C ILE A 468 -5.22 27.78 22.57
N SER A 469 -4.97 27.37 21.33
CA SER A 469 -4.35 28.25 20.31
C SER A 469 -5.32 29.29 19.77
N ASP A 470 -6.58 28.92 19.53
CA ASP A 470 -7.65 29.82 19.09
C ASP A 470 -8.60 30.23 20.22
N ALA A 471 -9.11 31.46 20.18
CA ALA A 471 -10.08 31.95 21.16
C ALA A 471 -11.40 31.18 21.00
N PRO A 472 -11.84 30.40 22.01
CA PRO A 472 -13.05 29.61 21.89
C PRO A 472 -14.32 30.47 21.94
N ASP A 473 -15.45 29.91 21.46
CA ASP A 473 -16.80 30.50 21.56
C ASP A 473 -17.12 30.97 22.99
N ASP A 474 -17.96 32.01 23.10
CA ASP A 474 -18.37 32.63 24.38
C ASP A 474 -18.90 31.59 25.40
N ILE A 475 -19.55 30.53 24.92
CA ILE A 475 -20.10 29.44 25.75
C ILE A 475 -18.98 28.65 26.44
N TYR A 476 -17.88 28.41 25.73
CA TYR A 476 -16.77 27.62 26.23
C TYR A 476 -15.91 28.46 27.21
N GLN A 477 -15.78 29.76 26.95
CA GLN A 477 -15.20 30.73 27.90
C GLN A 477 -15.98 30.77 29.22
N ALA A 478 -17.33 30.76 29.16
CA ALA A 478 -18.19 30.83 30.34
C ALA A 478 -18.06 29.61 31.28
N ILE A 479 -17.51 28.48 30.79
CA ILE A 479 -17.36 27.24 31.55
C ILE A 479 -15.98 27.19 32.25
N ILE A 480 -14.99 28.02 31.88
CA ILE A 480 -13.63 27.92 32.44
C ILE A 480 -13.39 28.99 33.50
N HIS A 481 -13.16 28.56 34.75
CA HIS A 481 -13.33 29.37 35.97
C HIS A 481 -12.24 30.44 36.24
N ARG A 482 -11.01 30.28 35.72
CA ARG A 482 -9.86 31.13 36.13
C ARG A 482 -9.06 31.78 35.00
N SER A 483 -8.71 31.04 33.94
CA SER A 483 -7.92 31.62 32.83
C SER A 483 -7.90 30.68 31.63
N VAL A 484 -8.34 31.18 30.47
CA VAL A 484 -7.94 30.65 29.16
C VAL A 484 -6.68 31.41 28.76
N LYS A 485 -5.57 30.69 28.56
CA LYS A 485 -4.33 31.29 28.03
C LYS A 485 -4.08 30.78 26.62
N SER A 486 -3.46 31.63 25.80
CA SER A 486 -3.01 31.24 24.46
C SER A 486 -1.94 30.14 24.59
N LEU A 487 -2.21 28.96 24.01
CA LEU A 487 -1.30 27.82 24.01
C LEU A 487 0.02 28.19 23.33
N THR A 488 -0.05 28.83 22.16
CA THR A 488 1.12 29.29 21.40
C THR A 488 1.97 30.28 22.21
N SER A 489 1.33 31.21 22.92
CA SER A 489 2.01 32.13 23.84
C SER A 489 2.71 31.41 25.00
N GLN A 490 2.03 30.46 25.68
CA GLN A 490 2.66 29.69 26.76
C GLN A 490 3.85 28.86 26.25
N LEU A 491 3.75 28.35 25.03
CA LEU A 491 4.81 27.58 24.38
C LEU A 491 5.90 28.46 23.75
N GLY A 492 5.79 29.79 23.81
CA GLY A 492 6.72 30.72 23.17
C GLY A 492 6.84 30.47 21.67
N LEU A 493 5.76 30.01 21.04
CA LEU A 493 5.65 29.90 19.60
C LEU A 493 5.28 31.30 19.10
N GLU A 494 6.28 32.00 18.57
CA GLU A 494 6.08 33.28 17.88
C GLU A 494 5.02 33.11 16.79
N PRO A 495 4.07 34.05 16.63
CA PRO A 495 3.20 34.12 15.47
C PRO A 495 4.05 34.46 14.24
N ARG A 496 4.84 33.49 13.74
CA ARG A 496 5.56 33.61 12.47
C ARG A 496 4.54 33.65 11.33
N SER A 497 4.97 34.16 10.19
CA SER A 497 4.25 34.43 8.92
C SER A 497 3.40 33.31 8.29
N ALA A 498 3.11 32.21 8.99
CA ALA A 498 2.23 31.16 8.50
C ALA A 498 0.78 31.61 8.68
N THR A 499 0.19 32.12 7.60
CA THR A 499 -1.25 32.39 7.54
C THR A 499 -2.00 31.09 7.82
N PRO A 500 -3.03 31.09 8.69
CA PRO A 500 -3.92 29.94 8.85
C PRO A 500 -4.38 29.43 7.49
N LEU A 501 -4.53 28.11 7.35
CA LEU A 501 -5.06 27.54 6.12
C LEU A 501 -6.48 28.09 5.91
N ASP A 502 -6.63 28.85 4.84
CA ASP A 502 -7.94 29.33 4.39
C ASP A 502 -8.89 28.12 4.22
N PRO A 503 -10.17 28.22 4.63
CA PRO A 503 -11.12 27.10 4.54
C PRO A 503 -11.24 26.50 3.14
N GLU A 504 -11.16 27.30 2.08
CA GLU A 504 -11.24 26.83 0.69
C GLU A 504 -9.96 26.11 0.28
N GLN A 505 -8.79 26.66 0.62
CA GLN A 505 -7.50 25.99 0.41
C GLN A 505 -7.43 24.65 1.14
N ARG A 506 -7.95 24.59 2.38
CA ARG A 506 -8.04 23.34 3.15
C ARG A 506 -8.97 22.34 2.47
N ALA A 507 -10.11 22.78 1.93
CA ALA A 507 -11.02 21.89 1.20
C ALA A 507 -10.37 21.33 -0.08
N LEU A 508 -9.56 22.12 -0.80
CA LEU A 508 -8.80 21.69 -1.97
C LEU A 508 -7.70 20.68 -1.61
N LEU A 509 -6.92 20.94 -0.56
CA LEU A 509 -5.88 20.01 -0.09
C LEU A 509 -6.48 18.71 0.47
N GLN A 510 -7.62 18.78 1.15
CA GLN A 510 -8.39 17.61 1.54
C GLN A 510 -8.78 16.80 0.30
N ALA A 511 -9.29 17.45 -0.75
CA ALA A 511 -9.66 16.77 -1.99
C ALA A 511 -8.45 16.09 -2.67
N ALA A 512 -7.30 16.75 -2.71
CA ALA A 512 -6.05 16.17 -3.20
C ALA A 512 -5.67 14.91 -2.41
N CYS A 513 -5.75 14.96 -1.07
CA CYS A 513 -5.49 13.81 -0.22
C CYS A 513 -6.47 12.66 -0.49
N ILE A 514 -7.77 12.94 -0.55
CA ILE A 514 -8.81 11.94 -0.85
C ILE A 514 -8.55 11.27 -2.19
N LEU A 515 -8.32 12.05 -3.26
CA LEU A 515 -8.11 11.52 -4.61
C LEU A 515 -6.81 10.70 -4.72
N ARG A 516 -5.73 11.13 -4.07
CA ARG A 516 -4.45 10.43 -4.08
C ARG A 516 -4.51 9.12 -3.28
N ILE A 517 -5.20 9.12 -2.13
CA ILE A 517 -5.42 7.90 -1.35
C ILE A 517 -6.34 6.93 -2.11
N ASP A 518 -7.45 7.42 -2.66
CA ASP A 518 -8.39 6.64 -3.49
C ASP A 518 -7.68 5.98 -4.68
N ARG A 519 -6.82 6.73 -5.38
CA ARG A 519 -5.98 6.21 -6.47
C ARG A 519 -5.12 5.03 -6.04
N ASN A 520 -4.53 5.11 -4.84
CA ASN A 520 -3.61 4.09 -4.31
C ASN A 520 -4.32 2.88 -3.69
N MET A 521 -5.60 3.02 -3.30
CA MET A 521 -6.45 1.89 -2.95
C MET A 521 -6.87 1.11 -4.21
N GLY A 522 -7.14 1.80 -5.32
CA GLY A 522 -7.46 1.14 -6.58
C GLY A 522 -8.69 0.21 -6.49
N SER A 523 -8.87 -0.64 -7.51
CA SER A 523 -9.96 -1.63 -7.51
C SER A 523 -9.59 -2.85 -6.66
N GLY A 524 -10.10 -2.92 -5.44
CA GLY A 524 -10.07 -4.15 -4.63
C GLY A 524 -9.14 -4.14 -3.41
N ILE A 525 -8.41 -3.05 -3.15
CA ILE A 525 -7.74 -2.85 -1.86
C ILE A 525 -8.69 -2.06 -0.96
N GLU A 526 -9.24 -2.71 0.07
CA GLU A 526 -10.18 -2.06 0.99
C GLU A 526 -9.49 -1.14 2.01
N SER A 527 -8.21 -1.39 2.31
CA SER A 527 -7.43 -0.61 3.26
C SER A 527 -5.93 -0.65 2.99
N LEU A 528 -5.20 0.37 3.44
CA LEU A 528 -3.76 0.53 3.27
C LEU A 528 -3.04 0.49 4.63
N PRO A 529 -1.81 -0.01 4.71
CA PRO A 529 -0.95 0.17 5.87
C PRO A 529 -0.72 1.65 6.21
N PHE A 530 -0.50 1.96 7.49
CA PHE A 530 -0.34 3.32 8.01
C PHE A 530 0.84 4.06 7.37
N ASP A 531 1.99 3.40 7.30
CA ASP A 531 3.22 3.90 6.67
C ASP A 531 3.02 4.19 5.18
N LYS A 532 2.24 3.37 4.48
CA LYS A 532 1.88 3.60 3.08
C LYS A 532 1.01 4.83 2.90
N VAL A 533 -0.03 5.03 3.73
CA VAL A 533 -0.86 6.26 3.68
C VAL A 533 -0.01 7.50 3.94
N TYR A 534 0.89 7.42 4.92
CA TYR A 534 1.79 8.52 5.23
C TYR A 534 2.77 8.84 4.07
N ALA A 535 3.35 7.83 3.43
CA ALA A 535 4.18 8.00 2.25
C ALA A 535 3.40 8.64 1.09
N ILE A 536 2.16 8.22 0.88
CA ILE A 536 1.26 8.79 -0.15
C ILE A 536 1.01 10.28 0.11
N LEU A 537 0.72 10.68 1.36
CA LEU A 537 0.51 12.08 1.71
C LEU A 537 1.78 12.92 1.53
N LYS A 538 2.96 12.32 1.73
CA LYS A 538 4.25 13.00 1.50
C LYS A 538 4.53 13.35 0.04
N GLU A 539 3.94 12.61 -0.89
CA GLU A 539 4.10 12.84 -2.33
C GLU A 539 3.25 14.01 -2.87
N ILE A 540 2.36 14.58 -2.05
CA ILE A 540 1.58 15.75 -2.42
C ILE A 540 2.37 16.98 -1.99
N ASP A 541 2.96 17.72 -2.94
CA ASP A 541 3.94 18.79 -2.69
C ASP A 541 3.54 19.77 -1.56
N VAL A 542 2.29 20.24 -1.57
CA VAL A 542 1.78 21.21 -0.57
C VAL A 542 1.53 20.57 0.80
N VAL A 543 1.28 19.25 0.83
CA VAL A 543 1.05 18.47 2.05
C VAL A 543 2.36 17.92 2.62
N GLY A 544 3.40 17.72 1.81
CA GLY A 544 4.57 16.90 2.17
C GLY A 544 5.24 17.28 3.50
N GLN A 545 5.41 18.58 3.76
CA GLN A 545 5.98 19.07 5.03
C GLN A 545 4.99 19.04 6.21
N LYS A 546 3.71 18.81 5.92
CA LYS A 546 2.56 18.81 6.82
C LYS A 546 1.86 17.45 6.87
N ALA A 547 2.50 16.39 6.35
CA ALA A 547 1.88 15.10 6.16
C ALA A 547 1.39 14.49 7.48
N ASP A 548 2.14 14.64 8.58
CA ASP A 548 1.74 14.18 9.92
C ASP A 548 0.44 14.84 10.40
N TRP A 549 0.31 16.15 10.16
CA TRP A 549 -0.89 16.89 10.53
C TRP A 549 -2.08 16.51 9.66
N TRP A 550 -1.93 16.46 8.33
CA TRP A 550 -3.00 16.08 7.42
C TRP A 550 -3.49 14.67 7.67
N TYR A 551 -2.56 13.76 7.94
CA TYR A 551 -2.85 12.39 8.31
C TYR A 551 -3.76 12.31 9.55
N LEU A 552 -3.39 12.99 10.64
CA LEU A 552 -4.22 13.04 11.86
C LEU A 552 -5.54 13.77 11.63
N TRP A 553 -5.52 14.85 10.84
CA TRP A 553 -6.70 15.64 10.54
C TRP A 553 -7.75 14.80 9.79
N LEU A 554 -7.33 14.04 8.78
CA LEU A 554 -8.21 13.16 8.01
C LEU A 554 -8.80 12.03 8.87
N ILE A 555 -8.06 11.49 9.83
CA ILE A 555 -8.58 10.52 10.80
C ILE A 555 -9.60 11.17 11.73
N GLN A 556 -9.29 12.35 12.25
CA GLN A 556 -10.17 13.08 13.16
C GLN A 556 -11.47 13.52 12.49
N GLN A 557 -11.44 13.86 11.20
CA GLN A 557 -12.63 14.15 10.40
C GLN A 557 -13.40 12.87 10.00
N GLU A 558 -12.98 11.69 10.43
CA GLU A 558 -13.60 10.41 10.05
C GLU A 558 -13.58 10.15 8.52
N ILE A 559 -12.71 10.85 7.78
CA ILE A 559 -12.45 10.64 6.34
C ILE A 559 -11.59 9.38 6.16
N LEU A 560 -10.62 9.18 7.06
CA LEU A 560 -9.84 7.96 7.17
C LEU A 560 -10.24 7.19 8.42
N LEU A 561 -10.56 5.91 8.25
CA LEU A 561 -10.97 5.02 9.33
C LEU A 561 -9.84 4.05 9.64
N PRO A 562 -9.22 4.13 10.83
CA PRO A 562 -8.31 3.09 11.29
C PRO A 562 -9.10 1.82 11.59
N ILE A 563 -8.75 0.72 10.94
CA ILE A 563 -9.37 -0.60 11.12
C ILE A 563 -8.31 -1.62 11.54
N GLN A 564 -8.68 -2.53 12.43
CA GLN A 564 -7.83 -3.65 12.83
C GLN A 564 -8.26 -4.91 12.08
N VAL A 565 -7.36 -5.48 11.27
CA VAL A 565 -7.58 -6.69 10.48
C VAL A 565 -6.48 -7.68 10.82
N ASN A 566 -6.84 -8.81 11.45
CA ASN A 566 -5.91 -9.87 11.87
C ASN A 566 -4.70 -9.32 12.64
N GLU A 567 -4.96 -8.58 13.73
CA GLU A 567 -3.96 -7.93 14.60
C GLU A 567 -3.19 -6.76 13.96
N ASN A 568 -3.26 -6.58 12.64
CA ASN A 568 -2.64 -5.46 11.94
C ASN A 568 -3.58 -4.27 11.83
N PHE A 569 -3.05 -3.08 12.09
CA PHE A 569 -3.77 -1.82 11.86
C PHE A 569 -3.60 -1.39 10.40
N THR A 570 -4.71 -1.13 9.73
CA THR A 570 -4.77 -0.55 8.38
C THR A 570 -5.74 0.63 8.36
N ILE A 571 -5.73 1.42 7.29
CA ILE A 571 -6.54 2.61 7.13
C ILE A 571 -7.41 2.44 5.91
N LYS A 572 -8.70 2.69 6.06
CA LYS A 572 -9.68 2.68 4.99
C LYS A 572 -10.17 4.11 4.72
N LEU A 573 -10.37 4.46 3.46
CA LEU A 573 -11.04 5.69 3.08
C LEU A 573 -12.55 5.53 3.33
N ASN A 574 -13.14 6.43 4.09
CA ASN A 574 -14.56 6.40 4.41
C ASN A 574 -15.39 6.84 3.19
N GLY A 575 -15.77 5.89 2.34
CA GLY A 575 -16.60 6.15 1.17
C GLY A 575 -17.99 6.72 1.48
N GLU A 576 -18.46 6.61 2.73
CA GLU A 576 -19.74 7.18 3.18
C GLU A 576 -19.61 8.60 3.74
N HIS A 577 -18.38 9.08 3.93
CA HIS A 577 -18.15 10.42 4.46
C HIS A 577 -18.58 11.50 3.44
N PRO A 578 -19.36 12.53 3.85
CA PRO A 578 -19.86 13.55 2.93
C PRO A 578 -18.78 14.22 2.06
N ALA A 579 -17.61 14.51 2.64
CA ALA A 579 -16.50 15.10 1.88
C ALA A 579 -15.90 14.16 0.82
N VAL A 580 -15.88 12.85 1.07
CA VAL A 580 -15.39 11.86 0.10
C VAL A 580 -16.39 11.75 -1.06
N ILE A 581 -17.69 11.66 -0.74
CA ILE A 581 -18.77 11.66 -1.73
C ILE A 581 -18.71 12.94 -2.57
N GLU A 582 -18.60 14.12 -1.94
CA GLU A 582 -18.55 15.41 -2.64
C GLU A 582 -17.36 15.48 -3.61
N VAL A 583 -16.17 15.06 -3.20
CA VAL A 583 -14.97 15.04 -4.06
C VAL A 583 -15.15 14.08 -5.23
N GLN A 584 -15.71 12.90 -4.98
CA GLN A 584 -16.00 11.91 -6.02
C GLN A 584 -17.07 12.42 -7.01
N GLU A 585 -18.11 13.10 -6.53
CA GLU A 585 -19.15 13.71 -7.37
C GLU A 585 -18.62 14.87 -8.21
N LYS A 586 -17.80 15.76 -7.63
CA LYS A 586 -17.12 16.84 -8.37
C LYS A 586 -16.20 16.28 -9.45
N CYS A 587 -15.40 15.27 -9.10
CA CYS A 587 -14.54 14.57 -10.04
C CYS A 587 -15.37 13.97 -11.19
N LYS A 588 -16.41 13.20 -10.86
CA LYS A 588 -17.31 12.59 -11.84
C LYS A 588 -17.94 13.63 -12.76
N ALA A 589 -18.47 14.73 -12.22
CA ALA A 589 -19.10 15.78 -12.99
C ALA A 589 -18.14 16.47 -13.96
N ILE A 590 -16.88 16.70 -13.56
CA ILE A 590 -15.85 17.25 -14.45
C ILE A 590 -15.53 16.28 -15.58
N LEU A 591 -15.33 15.00 -15.26
CA LEU A 591 -15.03 13.99 -16.27
C LEU A 591 -16.20 13.82 -17.27
N GLU A 592 -17.45 13.83 -16.79
CA GLU A 592 -18.66 13.77 -17.63
C GLU A 592 -18.81 15.03 -18.50
N ALA A 593 -18.54 16.22 -17.95
CA ALA A 593 -18.56 17.47 -18.71
C ALA A 593 -17.51 17.46 -19.83
N LEU A 594 -16.26 17.09 -19.52
CA LEU A 594 -15.19 16.99 -20.50
C LEU A 594 -15.54 15.97 -21.58
N GLN A 595 -16.06 14.80 -21.19
CA GLN A 595 -16.50 13.76 -22.10
C GLN A 595 -17.60 14.26 -23.05
N SER A 596 -18.65 14.89 -22.53
CA SER A 596 -19.76 15.42 -23.31
C SER A 596 -19.28 16.43 -24.37
N MET A 597 -18.38 17.35 -23.99
CA MET A 597 -17.80 18.34 -24.90
C MET A 597 -16.88 17.71 -25.96
N THR A 598 -16.14 16.66 -25.61
CA THR A 598 -15.32 15.94 -26.61
C THR A 598 -16.16 15.11 -27.58
N GLN A 599 -17.37 14.70 -27.19
CA GLN A 599 -18.29 13.94 -28.04
C GLN A 599 -19.09 14.84 -29.00
N SER A 600 -19.50 16.04 -28.56
CA SER A 600 -20.27 16.97 -29.41
C SER A 600 -19.45 17.60 -30.54
N GLY A 601 -18.12 17.67 -30.40
CA GLY A 601 -17.21 18.20 -31.42
C GLY A 601 -16.82 17.22 -32.53
N GLN A 602 -17.22 15.94 -32.43
CA GLN A 602 -16.92 14.93 -33.46
C GLN A 602 -17.90 15.02 -34.64
N ASP A 603 -17.69 16.00 -35.52
CA ASP A 603 -18.03 15.79 -36.92
C ASP A 603 -17.18 14.61 -37.43
N LEU A 604 -17.86 13.50 -37.69
CA LEU A 604 -17.39 12.11 -37.87
C LEU A 604 -16.35 11.87 -38.99
N SER A 605 -15.79 12.90 -39.61
CA SER A 605 -14.87 12.77 -40.73
C SER A 605 -13.50 13.45 -40.48
N ARG A 606 -12.49 12.61 -40.21
CA ARG A 606 -11.09 12.77 -40.68
C ARG A 606 -9.98 13.39 -39.80
N SER A 607 -10.06 13.48 -38.48
CA SER A 607 -8.80 13.63 -37.71
C SER A 607 -8.74 12.78 -36.44
N GLN A 608 -7.72 11.92 -36.36
CA GLN A 608 -7.47 10.96 -35.26
C GLN A 608 -6.87 11.61 -34.01
N GLY A 609 -6.95 12.94 -33.86
CA GLY A 609 -6.58 13.62 -32.62
C GLY A 609 -7.80 13.69 -31.71
N SER A 610 -7.69 13.15 -30.49
CA SER A 610 -8.63 13.50 -29.41
C SER A 610 -8.62 15.03 -29.27
N GLN A 611 -9.68 15.71 -29.70
CA GLN A 611 -9.81 17.15 -29.51
C GLN A 611 -9.92 17.41 -28.01
N GLY A 612 -8.98 18.16 -27.45
CA GLY A 612 -9.08 18.61 -26.07
C GLY A 612 -10.04 19.79 -25.96
N VAL A 613 -10.45 20.12 -24.74
CA VAL A 613 -11.38 21.21 -24.47
C VAL A 613 -10.59 22.44 -24.00
N PRO A 614 -10.73 23.61 -24.66
CA PRO A 614 -10.13 24.85 -24.18
C PRO A 614 -10.56 25.17 -22.74
N GLN A 615 -9.63 25.63 -21.90
CA GLN A 615 -9.88 25.89 -20.48
C GLN A 615 -11.07 26.82 -20.25
N ASP A 616 -11.19 27.91 -21.00
CA ASP A 616 -12.27 28.89 -20.81
C ASP A 616 -13.65 28.27 -21.06
N THR A 617 -13.77 27.44 -22.10
CA THR A 617 -14.99 26.68 -22.41
C THR A 617 -15.32 25.67 -21.31
N LEU A 618 -14.30 24.99 -20.78
CA LEU A 618 -14.46 24.06 -19.66
C LEU A 618 -14.93 24.79 -18.41
N LEU A 619 -14.29 25.90 -18.03
CA LEU A 619 -14.67 26.71 -16.86
C LEU A 619 -16.09 27.28 -17.00
N GLU A 620 -16.46 27.82 -18.17
CA GLU A 620 -17.83 28.30 -18.42
C GLU A 620 -18.87 27.19 -18.21
N THR A 621 -18.54 25.96 -18.64
CA THR A 621 -19.42 24.80 -18.46
C THR A 621 -19.51 24.39 -16.98
N LEU A 622 -18.35 24.29 -16.29
CA LEU A 622 -18.29 23.83 -14.90
C LEU A 622 -18.91 24.84 -13.92
N THR A 623 -18.73 26.13 -14.13
CA THR A 623 -19.30 27.19 -13.27
C THR A 623 -20.83 27.21 -13.26
N ARG A 624 -21.49 26.63 -14.28
CA ARG A 624 -22.95 26.50 -14.38
C ARG A 624 -23.51 25.31 -13.59
N LEU A 625 -22.70 24.30 -13.29
CA LEU A 625 -23.11 23.10 -12.57
C LEU A 625 -23.45 23.42 -11.11
N ILE A 626 -24.54 22.84 -10.60
CA ILE A 626 -25.04 23.09 -9.23
C ILE A 626 -23.97 22.77 -8.17
N LEU A 627 -23.16 21.73 -8.40
CA LEU A 627 -22.09 21.28 -7.51
C LEU A 627 -21.02 22.35 -7.19
N PHE A 628 -20.84 23.34 -8.05
CA PHE A 628 -19.84 24.41 -7.86
C PHE A 628 -20.47 25.76 -7.52
N ARG A 629 -21.81 25.86 -7.45
CA ARG A 629 -22.49 27.14 -7.19
C ARG A 629 -22.34 27.66 -5.75
N SER A 630 -22.07 26.77 -4.80
CA SER A 630 -21.85 27.12 -3.39
C SER A 630 -20.50 27.79 -3.14
N ILE A 631 -19.59 27.77 -4.11
CA ILE A 631 -18.25 28.32 -4.00
C ILE A 631 -18.29 29.77 -4.46
N GLY A 632 -18.20 30.69 -3.48
CA GLY A 632 -17.89 32.10 -3.64
C GLY A 632 -18.58 32.89 -4.75
N GLY A 633 -17.98 34.04 -5.06
CA GLY A 633 -18.25 34.81 -6.28
C GLY A 633 -17.77 34.08 -7.54
N GLU A 634 -18.09 34.62 -8.72
CA GLU A 634 -17.71 34.01 -10.00
C GLU A 634 -16.19 33.84 -10.15
N GLN A 635 -15.41 34.84 -9.72
CA GLN A 635 -13.95 34.80 -9.76
C GLN A 635 -13.35 33.76 -8.81
N GLU A 636 -13.80 33.73 -7.55
CA GLU A 636 -13.38 32.73 -6.54
C GLU A 636 -13.71 31.31 -7.01
N ARG A 637 -14.88 31.12 -7.63
CA ARG A 637 -15.29 29.83 -8.21
C ARG A 637 -14.38 29.40 -9.36
N GLN A 638 -14.02 30.31 -10.26
CA GLN A 638 -13.10 30.00 -11.35
C GLN A 638 -11.71 29.63 -10.82
N GLU A 639 -11.22 30.36 -9.82
CA GLU A 639 -9.94 30.05 -9.17
C GLU A 639 -9.96 28.68 -8.49
N TYR A 640 -11.01 28.37 -7.71
CA TYR A 640 -11.21 27.04 -7.13
C TYR A 640 -11.21 25.95 -8.19
N LEU A 641 -11.96 26.14 -9.28
CA LEU A 641 -12.06 25.17 -10.37
C LEU A 641 -10.70 24.94 -11.05
N LEU A 642 -9.92 25.99 -11.27
CA LEU A 642 -8.57 25.86 -11.83
C LEU A 642 -7.64 25.05 -10.91
N GLN A 643 -7.66 25.35 -9.62
CA GLN A 643 -6.88 24.59 -8.64
C GLN A 643 -7.34 23.13 -8.57
N PHE A 644 -8.65 22.87 -8.59
CA PHE A 644 -9.20 21.52 -8.62
C PHE A 644 -8.87 20.77 -9.91
N LEU A 645 -8.90 21.42 -11.07
CA LEU A 645 -8.46 20.84 -12.34
C LEU A 645 -6.97 20.50 -12.31
N SER A 646 -6.14 21.35 -11.71
CA SER A 646 -4.72 21.06 -11.48
C SER A 646 -4.55 19.81 -10.64
N ILE A 647 -5.29 19.67 -9.53
CA ILE A 647 -5.28 18.45 -8.71
C ILE A 647 -5.65 17.24 -9.56
N LEU A 648 -6.71 17.30 -10.36
CA LEU A 648 -7.09 16.17 -11.23
C LEU A 648 -6.01 15.83 -12.28
N ASN A 649 -5.26 16.82 -12.79
CA ASN A 649 -4.11 16.59 -13.67
C ASN A 649 -2.96 15.90 -12.93
N ASP A 650 -2.62 16.36 -11.72
CA ASP A 650 -1.56 15.79 -10.90
C ASP A 650 -1.91 14.36 -10.45
N GLU A 651 -3.19 14.09 -10.21
CA GLU A 651 -3.74 12.76 -9.95
C GLU A 651 -3.81 11.86 -11.20
N GLY A 652 -3.44 12.39 -12.36
CA GLY A 652 -3.44 11.67 -13.63
C GLY A 652 -4.85 11.34 -14.13
N LEU A 653 -5.89 12.04 -13.70
CA LEU A 653 -7.25 11.91 -14.23
C LEU A 653 -7.45 12.78 -15.48
N LEU A 654 -6.77 13.91 -15.53
CA LEU A 654 -6.75 14.82 -16.66
C LEU A 654 -5.32 14.95 -17.21
N GLN A 655 -5.21 15.49 -18.42
CA GLN A 655 -3.96 15.97 -19.01
C GLN A 655 -4.20 17.39 -19.49
N CYS A 656 -3.29 18.32 -19.16
CA CYS A 656 -3.32 19.67 -19.68
C CYS A 656 -2.12 19.90 -20.61
N THR A 657 -2.35 20.43 -21.81
CA THR A 657 -1.29 20.86 -22.73
C THR A 657 -1.51 22.31 -23.13
N THR A 658 -0.44 23.11 -23.14
CA THR A 658 -0.45 24.44 -23.76
C THR A 658 -0.25 24.32 -25.26
N THR A 659 -1.22 24.82 -26.03
CA THR A 659 -1.10 24.89 -27.50
C THR A 659 -0.27 26.10 -27.92
N SER A 660 0.14 26.18 -29.19
CA SER A 660 0.88 27.32 -29.75
C SER A 660 0.12 28.67 -29.69
N ALA A 661 -1.16 28.65 -29.31
CA ALA A 661 -1.99 29.83 -29.10
C ALA A 661 -2.04 30.26 -27.62
N ASP A 662 -1.14 29.75 -26.77
CA ASP A 662 -1.01 30.05 -25.32
C ASP A 662 -2.22 29.72 -24.43
N HIS A 663 -3.28 29.12 -24.97
CA HIS A 663 -4.43 28.67 -24.18
C HIS A 663 -4.24 27.21 -23.71
N PRO A 664 -4.40 26.93 -22.38
CA PRO A 664 -4.42 25.57 -21.86
C PRO A 664 -5.60 24.78 -22.43
N VAL A 665 -5.31 23.55 -22.87
CA VAL A 665 -6.30 22.62 -23.40
C VAL A 665 -6.30 21.35 -22.55
N TRP A 666 -7.47 20.94 -22.11
CA TRP A 666 -7.68 19.84 -21.18
C TRP A 666 -8.18 18.58 -21.90
N TYR A 667 -7.62 17.44 -21.52
CA TYR A 667 -7.97 16.12 -22.05
C TYR A 667 -8.26 15.16 -20.89
N LEU A 668 -9.15 14.19 -21.13
CA LEU A 668 -9.28 13.05 -20.22
C LEU A 668 -7.98 12.23 -20.27
N ASN A 669 -7.43 11.84 -19.12
CA ASN A 669 -6.37 10.82 -19.13
C ASN A 669 -6.99 9.43 -19.35
N THR A 670 -7.10 9.10 -20.62
CA THR A 670 -7.65 7.84 -21.13
C THR A 670 -6.94 6.56 -20.66
N SER A 671 -5.74 6.68 -20.08
CA SER A 671 -4.99 5.55 -19.49
C SER A 671 -5.36 5.26 -18.03
N ASP A 672 -6.04 6.18 -17.33
CA ASP A 672 -6.45 6.01 -15.93
C ASP A 672 -7.73 5.17 -15.84
N ILE A 673 -7.71 4.16 -14.97
CA ILE A 673 -8.81 3.21 -14.81
C ILE A 673 -10.11 3.88 -14.34
N ARG A 674 -10.06 4.98 -13.59
CA ARG A 674 -11.23 5.71 -13.09
C ARG A 674 -11.96 6.41 -14.25
N VAL A 675 -11.22 6.99 -15.18
CA VAL A 675 -11.75 7.58 -16.42
C VAL A 675 -12.38 6.49 -17.29
N VAL A 676 -11.71 5.34 -17.41
CA VAL A 676 -12.23 4.18 -18.16
C VAL A 676 -13.51 3.61 -17.50
N LYS A 677 -13.57 3.56 -16.16
CA LYS A 677 -14.76 3.11 -15.41
C LYS A 677 -15.97 3.99 -15.65
N LEU A 678 -15.79 5.31 -15.72
CA LEU A 678 -16.87 6.25 -16.06
C LEU A 678 -17.44 5.96 -17.46
N ASN A 679 -16.57 5.56 -18.38
CA ASN A 679 -16.90 5.23 -19.76
C ASN A 679 -17.16 3.73 -20.00
N ALA A 680 -17.27 2.94 -18.94
CA ALA A 680 -17.46 1.49 -19.04
C ALA A 680 -18.67 1.07 -19.90
N PRO A 681 -19.84 1.75 -19.83
CA PRO A 681 -20.99 1.42 -20.67
C PRO A 681 -20.68 1.48 -22.18
N ARG A 682 -19.74 2.35 -22.58
CA ARG A 682 -19.29 2.46 -23.98
C ARG A 682 -18.22 1.43 -24.32
N TYR A 683 -17.16 1.35 -23.51
CA TYR A 683 -15.97 0.58 -23.87
C TYR A 683 -16.14 -0.93 -23.68
N LEU A 684 -16.86 -1.40 -22.66
CA LEU A 684 -17.00 -2.83 -22.40
C LEU A 684 -17.77 -3.56 -23.51
N PRO A 685 -18.89 -3.03 -24.04
CA PRO A 685 -19.55 -3.61 -25.22
C PRO A 685 -18.63 -3.67 -26.45
N GLN A 686 -17.89 -2.60 -26.73
CA GLN A 686 -16.95 -2.56 -27.85
C GLN A 686 -15.82 -3.58 -27.69
N LEU A 687 -15.27 -3.72 -26.47
CA LEU A 687 -14.30 -4.77 -26.14
C LEU A 687 -14.90 -6.16 -26.37
N ALA A 688 -16.12 -6.42 -25.90
CA ALA A 688 -16.78 -7.70 -26.09
C ALA A 688 -16.98 -8.02 -27.57
N LEU A 689 -17.41 -7.06 -28.38
CA LEU A 689 -17.50 -7.22 -29.83
C LEU A 689 -16.13 -7.50 -30.46
N GLY A 690 -15.09 -6.78 -30.04
CA GLY A 690 -13.75 -6.96 -30.60
C GLY A 690 -13.13 -8.32 -30.30
N ILE A 691 -13.30 -8.83 -29.07
CA ILE A 691 -12.90 -10.20 -28.74
C ILE A 691 -13.72 -11.19 -29.56
N ASP A 692 -15.05 -11.04 -29.60
CA ASP A 692 -15.95 -11.95 -30.30
C ASP A 692 -15.65 -12.03 -31.80
N HIS A 693 -15.53 -10.89 -32.48
CA HIS A 693 -15.25 -10.80 -33.90
C HIS A 693 -13.87 -11.39 -34.23
N PHE A 694 -12.87 -11.15 -33.39
CA PHE A 694 -11.56 -11.76 -33.54
C PHE A 694 -11.63 -13.29 -33.44
N LEU A 695 -12.23 -13.82 -32.37
CA LEU A 695 -12.33 -15.28 -32.15
C LEU A 695 -13.04 -15.96 -33.32
N VAL A 696 -14.12 -15.37 -33.83
CA VAL A 696 -14.87 -15.90 -34.96
C VAL A 696 -14.09 -15.79 -36.27
N ARG A 697 -13.44 -14.65 -36.54
CA ARG A 697 -12.64 -14.43 -37.76
C ARG A 697 -11.46 -15.38 -37.84
N GLU A 698 -10.78 -15.62 -36.72
CA GLU A 698 -9.64 -16.54 -36.69
C GLU A 698 -10.06 -18.00 -36.55
N GLY A 699 -11.23 -18.26 -35.96
CA GLY A 699 -11.74 -19.61 -35.70
C GLY A 699 -11.06 -20.27 -34.49
N TYR A 700 -10.63 -19.44 -33.53
CA TYR A 700 -10.05 -19.90 -32.27
C TYR A 700 -11.07 -19.80 -31.13
N PRO A 701 -11.05 -20.73 -30.16
CA PRO A 701 -11.93 -20.66 -29.00
C PRO A 701 -11.46 -19.63 -27.96
N VAL A 702 -10.18 -19.23 -28.01
CA VAL A 702 -9.53 -18.34 -27.04
C VAL A 702 -8.57 -17.38 -27.74
N MET A 703 -8.31 -16.24 -27.09
CA MET A 703 -7.30 -15.25 -27.46
C MET A 703 -6.15 -15.34 -26.47
N HIS A 704 -4.91 -15.05 -26.89
CA HIS A 704 -3.79 -14.97 -25.95
C HIS A 704 -3.69 -13.55 -25.34
N GLU A 705 -3.49 -13.45 -24.03
CA GLU A 705 -3.50 -12.19 -23.27
C GLU A 705 -2.57 -11.12 -23.87
N HIS A 706 -1.33 -11.47 -24.20
CA HIS A 706 -0.35 -10.53 -24.81
C HIS A 706 -0.80 -9.94 -26.17
N SER A 707 -1.82 -10.52 -26.81
CA SER A 707 -2.37 -10.02 -28.06
C SER A 707 -3.63 -9.16 -27.87
N VAL A 708 -4.25 -9.19 -26.68
CA VAL A 708 -5.53 -8.54 -26.39
C VAL A 708 -5.45 -7.05 -26.67
N ALA A 709 -4.53 -6.33 -26.04
CA ALA A 709 -4.41 -4.87 -26.20
C ALA A 709 -4.30 -4.46 -27.68
N ARG A 710 -3.35 -5.05 -28.42
CA ARG A 710 -3.14 -4.77 -29.86
C ARG A 710 -4.36 -5.09 -30.73
N ARG A 711 -5.08 -6.16 -30.41
CA ARG A 711 -6.26 -6.59 -31.18
C ARG A 711 -7.50 -5.74 -30.86
N LEU A 712 -7.56 -5.15 -29.67
CA LEU A 712 -8.66 -4.30 -29.22
C LEU A 712 -8.46 -2.82 -29.51
N THR A 713 -7.24 -2.38 -29.86
CA THR A 713 -6.92 -1.02 -30.31
C THR A 713 -7.94 -0.45 -31.32
N PRO A 714 -8.42 -1.18 -32.34
CA PRO A 714 -9.40 -0.63 -33.30
C PRO A 714 -10.83 -0.42 -32.74
N TYR A 715 -11.14 -1.00 -31.58
CA TYR A 715 -12.46 -0.96 -30.96
C TYR A 715 -12.53 0.14 -29.92
N VAL A 716 -11.58 0.13 -28.98
CA VAL A 716 -11.59 1.04 -27.83
C VAL A 716 -10.50 2.12 -27.90
N GLY A 717 -9.56 2.02 -28.85
CA GLY A 717 -8.41 2.91 -28.99
C GLY A 717 -7.14 2.39 -28.30
N GLU A 718 -5.97 2.76 -28.83
CA GLU A 718 -4.67 2.24 -28.36
C GLU A 718 -4.42 2.54 -26.89
N ARG A 719 -4.73 3.76 -26.46
CA ARG A 719 -4.54 4.24 -25.09
C ARG A 719 -5.47 3.56 -24.07
N PHE A 720 -6.58 2.98 -24.53
CA PHE A 720 -7.64 2.44 -23.67
C PHE A 720 -7.58 0.92 -23.53
N ALA A 721 -7.04 0.22 -24.53
CA ALA A 721 -7.22 -1.22 -24.67
C ALA A 721 -6.79 -2.02 -23.42
N ASP A 722 -5.69 -1.62 -22.78
CA ASP A 722 -5.19 -2.30 -21.59
C ASP A 722 -6.05 -2.00 -20.35
N ALA A 723 -6.42 -0.73 -20.13
CA ALA A 723 -7.27 -0.34 -19.01
C ALA A 723 -8.70 -0.93 -19.12
N VAL A 724 -9.29 -0.94 -20.32
CA VAL A 724 -10.60 -1.55 -20.58
C VAL A 724 -10.54 -3.07 -20.38
N TYR A 725 -9.45 -3.73 -20.81
CA TYR A 725 -9.25 -5.16 -20.56
C TYR A 725 -9.17 -5.47 -19.06
N ARG A 726 -8.39 -4.70 -18.29
CA ARG A 726 -8.34 -4.86 -16.82
C ARG A 726 -9.71 -4.64 -16.18
N LEU A 727 -10.46 -3.64 -16.63
CA LEU A 727 -11.84 -3.43 -16.17
C LEU A 727 -12.76 -4.60 -16.53
N ALA A 728 -12.59 -5.20 -17.72
CA ALA A 728 -13.36 -6.36 -18.13
C ALA A 728 -13.04 -7.60 -17.28
N LEU A 729 -11.80 -7.75 -16.81
CA LEU A 729 -11.42 -8.77 -15.81
C LEU A 729 -12.06 -8.47 -14.44
N GLU A 730 -11.97 -7.23 -13.96
CA GLU A 730 -12.58 -6.79 -12.68
C GLU A 730 -14.08 -7.07 -12.66
N ARG A 731 -14.78 -6.79 -13.77
CA ARG A 731 -16.22 -7.05 -13.92
C ARG A 731 -16.57 -8.45 -14.39
N GLN A 732 -15.59 -9.35 -14.54
CA GLN A 732 -15.80 -10.73 -15.01
C GLN A 732 -16.49 -10.84 -16.38
N TRP A 733 -16.39 -9.83 -17.24
CA TRP A 733 -16.80 -9.92 -18.65
C TRP A 733 -15.91 -10.86 -19.44
N VAL A 734 -14.66 -11.01 -18.97
CA VAL A 734 -13.63 -11.83 -19.58
C VAL A 734 -13.09 -12.79 -18.53
N GLN A 735 -12.84 -14.03 -18.95
CA GLN A 735 -12.14 -15.05 -18.17
C GLN A 735 -10.69 -15.17 -18.61
N ARG A 736 -9.83 -15.42 -17.64
CA ARG A 736 -8.39 -15.61 -17.78
C ARG A 736 -8.04 -17.01 -17.26
N GLN A 737 -7.35 -17.82 -18.06
CA GLN A 737 -6.86 -19.13 -17.64
C GLN A 737 -5.35 -19.20 -17.79
N GLU A 738 -4.70 -19.41 -16.65
CA GLU A 738 -3.26 -19.72 -16.59
C GLU A 738 -2.99 -21.11 -17.18
N PRO A 739 -1.85 -21.31 -17.84
CA PRO A 739 -1.45 -22.63 -18.31
C PRO A 739 -1.35 -23.61 -17.13
N ARG A 740 -1.92 -24.81 -17.29
CA ARG A 740 -1.87 -25.85 -16.25
C ARG A 740 -0.42 -26.32 -16.07
N GLU A 741 0.07 -26.33 -14.83
CA GLU A 741 1.38 -26.86 -14.46
C GLU A 741 1.54 -28.28 -15.04
N GLY A 742 2.56 -28.48 -15.89
CA GLY A 742 2.84 -29.76 -16.55
C GLY A 742 2.75 -29.77 -18.09
N GLN A 743 2.14 -28.76 -18.72
CA GLN A 743 2.17 -28.60 -20.20
C GLN A 743 3.36 -27.74 -20.66
N HIS A 744 4.59 -28.10 -20.28
CA HIS A 744 5.81 -27.31 -20.58
C HIS A 744 6.40 -27.52 -21.99
N HIS A 745 5.68 -28.10 -22.95
CA HIS A 745 6.31 -28.63 -24.17
C HIS A 745 6.57 -27.63 -25.31
N SER A 746 6.29 -26.33 -25.15
CA SER A 746 6.83 -25.33 -26.09
C SER A 746 6.77 -23.90 -25.55
N GLY A 747 7.85 -23.43 -24.91
CA GLY A 747 8.37 -22.04 -24.88
C GLY A 747 7.45 -20.81 -24.75
N ASN A 748 6.16 -20.95 -24.45
CA ASN A 748 5.19 -19.86 -24.49
C ASN A 748 4.15 -20.10 -23.41
N ASN A 749 4.44 -19.64 -22.18
CA ASN A 749 3.47 -19.47 -21.09
C ASN A 749 2.42 -18.44 -21.53
N ARG A 750 1.49 -18.85 -22.39
CA ARG A 750 0.45 -17.97 -22.92
C ARG A 750 -0.80 -18.16 -22.09
N VAL A 751 -1.20 -17.07 -21.44
CA VAL A 751 -2.48 -16.96 -20.76
C VAL A 751 -3.60 -16.88 -21.79
N GLU A 752 -4.61 -17.72 -21.62
CA GLU A 752 -5.79 -17.78 -22.49
C GLU A 752 -6.90 -16.87 -21.96
N VAL A 753 -7.57 -16.19 -22.88
CA VAL A 753 -8.56 -15.14 -22.61
C VAL A 753 -9.79 -15.36 -23.49
N TRP A 754 -10.99 -15.32 -22.90
CA TRP A 754 -12.26 -15.41 -23.66
C TRP A 754 -13.41 -14.72 -22.91
N LEU A 755 -14.51 -14.45 -23.62
CA LEU A 755 -15.69 -13.82 -23.04
C LEU A 755 -16.45 -14.75 -22.12
N THR A 756 -16.89 -14.25 -20.98
CA THR A 756 -17.73 -14.98 -20.03
C THR A 756 -19.15 -15.12 -20.58
N SER A 757 -19.46 -16.25 -21.22
CA SER A 757 -20.76 -16.50 -21.86
C SER A 757 -21.97 -16.43 -20.92
N ASN A 758 -21.75 -16.59 -19.61
CA ASN A 758 -22.81 -16.56 -18.60
C ASN A 758 -23.01 -15.18 -17.97
N HIS A 759 -22.16 -14.19 -18.32
CA HIS A 759 -22.32 -12.83 -17.81
C HIS A 759 -23.50 -12.15 -18.51
N LYS A 760 -24.42 -11.56 -17.73
CA LYS A 760 -25.66 -10.96 -18.24
C LYS A 760 -25.41 -9.88 -19.29
N ASP A 761 -24.49 -8.95 -19.00
CA ASP A 761 -24.22 -7.83 -19.90
C ASP A 761 -23.51 -8.28 -21.19
N VAL A 762 -22.52 -9.18 -21.11
CA VAL A 762 -21.89 -9.81 -22.29
C VAL A 762 -22.96 -10.49 -23.15
N SER A 763 -23.90 -11.19 -22.53
CA SER A 763 -25.02 -11.85 -23.23
C SER A 763 -25.93 -10.83 -23.93
N ALA A 764 -26.21 -9.69 -23.28
CA ALA A 764 -26.98 -8.60 -23.88
C ALA A 764 -26.27 -7.98 -25.09
N VAL A 765 -24.94 -7.77 -25.00
CA VAL A 765 -24.13 -7.29 -26.12
C VAL A 765 -24.16 -8.27 -27.29
N MET A 766 -23.97 -9.57 -27.03
CA MET A 766 -24.04 -10.61 -28.06
C MET A 766 -25.42 -10.71 -28.70
N LEU A 767 -26.49 -10.52 -27.93
CA LEU A 767 -27.87 -10.50 -28.41
C LEU A 767 -28.11 -9.30 -29.34
N ASN A 768 -27.78 -8.08 -28.90
CA ASN A 768 -27.89 -6.88 -29.75
C ASN A 768 -27.13 -7.07 -31.05
N ARG A 769 -25.92 -7.65 -31.00
CA ARG A 769 -25.11 -7.91 -32.19
C ARG A 769 -25.79 -8.90 -33.14
N ASN A 770 -26.34 -9.98 -32.60
CA ASN A 770 -27.08 -10.95 -33.39
C ASN A 770 -28.32 -10.34 -34.04
N ILE A 771 -29.05 -9.46 -33.34
CA ILE A 771 -30.22 -8.73 -33.89
C ILE A 771 -29.79 -7.83 -35.06
N VAL A 772 -28.71 -7.06 -34.89
CA VAL A 772 -28.18 -6.18 -35.94
C VAL A 772 -27.76 -6.99 -37.17
N LEU A 773 -26.98 -8.07 -37.00
CA LEU A 773 -26.52 -8.89 -38.12
C LEU A 773 -27.66 -9.65 -38.82
N ASP A 774 -28.62 -10.20 -38.08
CA ASP A 774 -29.78 -10.89 -38.67
C ASP A 774 -30.68 -9.91 -39.43
N THR A 775 -30.88 -8.71 -38.89
CA THR A 775 -31.67 -7.66 -39.54
C THR A 775 -30.99 -7.18 -40.80
N LEU A 776 -29.67 -6.90 -40.76
CA LEU A 776 -28.88 -6.55 -41.94
C LEU A 776 -29.00 -7.64 -42.98
N TYR A 777 -28.75 -8.90 -42.61
CA TYR A 777 -28.81 -10.02 -43.53
C TYR A 777 -30.19 -10.17 -44.22
N ARG A 778 -31.29 -10.03 -43.48
CA ARG A 778 -32.66 -10.21 -44.02
C ARG A 778 -33.14 -9.02 -44.85
N LYS A 779 -32.69 -7.81 -44.51
CA LYS A 779 -33.18 -6.57 -45.12
C LYS A 779 -32.26 -6.07 -46.23
N ASN A 780 -31.03 -6.58 -46.31
CA ASN A 780 -30.06 -6.22 -47.35
C ASN A 780 -30.51 -6.72 -48.73
N GLY A 781 -31.23 -5.86 -49.44
CA GLY A 781 -31.48 -6.00 -50.88
C GLY A 781 -30.25 -5.60 -51.71
N THR A 782 -30.39 -5.64 -53.04
CA THR A 782 -29.31 -5.21 -53.96
C THR A 782 -28.91 -3.75 -53.79
N GLN A 783 -29.82 -2.91 -53.28
CA GLN A 783 -29.61 -1.48 -53.04
C GLN A 783 -29.15 -1.15 -51.60
N GLY A 784 -28.92 -2.15 -50.74
CA GLY A 784 -28.64 -1.91 -49.32
C GLY A 784 -29.90 -1.49 -48.53
N VAL A 785 -29.70 -1.02 -47.30
CA VAL A 785 -30.77 -0.53 -46.42
C VAL A 785 -30.42 0.88 -45.97
N ALA A 786 -31.32 1.84 -46.17
CA ALA A 786 -31.17 3.19 -45.65
C ALA A 786 -31.02 3.17 -44.12
N ARG A 787 -30.09 3.96 -43.58
CA ARG A 787 -29.71 3.96 -42.16
C ARG A 787 -30.90 4.17 -41.21
N ASP A 788 -31.80 5.11 -41.50
CA ASP A 788 -32.98 5.39 -40.68
C ASP A 788 -34.02 4.26 -40.71
N ALA A 789 -34.20 3.65 -41.89
CA ALA A 789 -35.04 2.47 -42.04
C ALA A 789 -34.46 1.29 -41.27
N PHE A 790 -33.14 1.13 -41.29
CA PHE A 790 -32.44 0.10 -40.53
C PHE A 790 -32.66 0.25 -39.02
N TRP A 791 -32.47 1.47 -38.49
CA TRP A 791 -32.79 1.79 -37.09
C TRP A 791 -34.22 1.37 -36.73
N SER A 792 -35.20 1.74 -37.56
CA SER A 792 -36.61 1.40 -37.35
C SER A 792 -36.84 -0.12 -37.28
N TYR A 793 -36.09 -0.91 -38.07
CA TYR A 793 -36.19 -2.37 -38.05
C TYR A 793 -35.62 -2.98 -36.77
N VAL A 794 -34.45 -2.54 -36.30
CA VAL A 794 -33.84 -3.09 -35.08
C VAL A 794 -34.57 -2.59 -33.82
N ALA A 795 -35.01 -1.33 -33.78
CA ALA A 795 -35.76 -0.77 -32.65
C ALA A 795 -37.15 -1.41 -32.48
N ALA A 796 -37.73 -1.98 -33.56
CA ALA A 796 -38.95 -2.76 -33.48
C ALA A 796 -38.77 -4.11 -32.77
N ASN A 797 -37.54 -4.57 -32.56
CA ASN A 797 -37.25 -5.77 -31.79
C ASN A 797 -37.24 -5.44 -30.29
N GLY A 798 -38.20 -5.97 -29.53
CA GLY A 798 -38.36 -5.66 -28.11
C GLY A 798 -37.20 -6.04 -27.20
N ARG A 799 -36.21 -6.80 -27.70
CA ARG A 799 -34.98 -7.13 -26.96
C ARG A 799 -33.79 -6.25 -27.34
N PHE A 800 -33.91 -5.43 -28.37
CA PHE A 800 -32.84 -4.55 -28.80
C PHE A 800 -32.77 -3.35 -27.86
N THR A 801 -31.62 -3.15 -27.21
CA THR A 801 -31.50 -2.18 -26.12
C THR A 801 -30.59 -1.00 -26.42
N LEU A 802 -29.96 -0.95 -27.60
CA LEU A 802 -29.07 0.15 -27.94
C LEU A 802 -29.86 1.39 -28.32
N THR A 803 -29.34 2.55 -27.96
CA THR A 803 -29.72 3.84 -28.52
C THR A 803 -29.25 3.95 -29.98
N GLN A 804 -29.77 4.93 -30.71
CA GLN A 804 -29.37 5.17 -32.10
C GLN A 804 -27.88 5.54 -32.20
N ALA A 805 -27.39 6.40 -31.30
CA ALA A 805 -25.98 6.77 -31.24
C ALA A 805 -25.06 5.57 -30.97
N GLU A 806 -25.42 4.68 -30.04
CA GLU A 806 -24.66 3.45 -29.77
C GLU A 806 -24.68 2.50 -30.98
N LEU A 807 -25.81 2.37 -31.66
CA LEU A 807 -25.89 1.57 -32.89
C LEU A 807 -24.99 2.16 -33.97
N ASP A 808 -24.96 3.47 -34.13
CA ASP A 808 -24.13 4.15 -35.11
C ASP A 808 -22.63 3.90 -34.87
N GLU A 809 -22.19 3.90 -33.61
CA GLU A 809 -20.84 3.48 -33.24
C GLU A 809 -20.58 2.01 -33.65
N TRP A 810 -21.55 1.14 -33.43
CA TRP A 810 -21.45 -0.28 -33.81
C TRP A 810 -21.39 -0.48 -35.31
N LEU A 811 -22.18 0.26 -36.09
CA LEU A 811 -22.13 0.22 -37.55
C LEU A 811 -20.76 0.66 -38.06
N GLY A 812 -20.16 1.70 -37.45
CA GLY A 812 -18.78 2.10 -37.72
C GLY A 812 -17.78 0.98 -37.43
N MET A 813 -17.92 0.25 -36.32
CA MET A 813 -17.08 -0.92 -36.02
C MET A 813 -17.29 -2.05 -37.05
N PHE A 814 -18.54 -2.32 -37.42
CA PHE A 814 -18.87 -3.38 -38.37
C PHE A 814 -18.33 -3.06 -39.75
N GLN A 815 -18.32 -1.79 -40.14
CA GLN A 815 -17.66 -1.34 -41.36
C GLN A 815 -16.14 -1.57 -41.31
N ARG A 816 -15.49 -1.20 -40.20
CA ARG A 816 -14.03 -1.43 -40.00
C ARG A 816 -13.67 -2.91 -40.06
N ASP A 817 -14.52 -3.78 -39.51
CA ASP A 817 -14.34 -5.22 -39.54
C ASP A 817 -14.71 -5.88 -40.88
N GLY A 818 -15.16 -5.08 -41.85
CA GLY A 818 -15.58 -5.55 -43.16
C GLY A 818 -16.85 -6.40 -43.12
N LEU A 819 -17.71 -6.21 -42.10
CA LEU A 819 -19.00 -6.86 -42.00
C LEU A 819 -20.07 -6.16 -42.85
N LEU A 820 -19.91 -4.86 -43.07
CA LEU A 820 -20.75 -4.06 -43.95
C LEU A 820 -19.91 -2.98 -44.65
N SER A 821 -20.48 -2.34 -45.66
CA SER A 821 -19.99 -1.08 -46.22
C SER A 821 -21.09 -0.02 -46.13
N ILE A 822 -20.70 1.21 -45.84
CA ILE A 822 -21.59 2.36 -45.84
C ILE A 822 -21.29 3.18 -47.08
N THR A 823 -22.29 3.41 -47.91
CA THR A 823 -22.18 4.24 -49.13
C THR A 823 -23.15 5.40 -49.03
N ALA A 824 -22.67 6.62 -49.32
CA ALA A 824 -23.56 7.76 -49.46
C ALA A 824 -24.54 7.50 -50.62
N ASP A 825 -25.83 7.75 -50.38
CA ASP A 825 -26.83 7.66 -51.45
C ASP A 825 -26.51 8.72 -52.52
N GLN A 826 -26.38 8.26 -53.77
CA GLN A 826 -26.07 9.10 -54.92
C GLN A 826 -27.22 10.04 -55.29
N HIS A 827 -28.43 9.81 -54.78
CA HIS A 827 -29.63 10.59 -55.09
C HIS A 827 -30.09 11.45 -53.91
N ASN A 828 -29.64 11.12 -52.70
CA ASN A 828 -29.87 11.94 -51.52
C ASN A 828 -28.64 11.91 -50.60
N HIS A 829 -27.81 12.94 -50.67
CA HIS A 829 -26.61 13.05 -49.83
C HIS A 829 -26.89 13.04 -48.32
N GLU A 830 -28.15 13.14 -47.90
CA GLU A 830 -28.56 13.07 -46.49
C GLU A 830 -28.77 11.64 -45.96
N HIS A 831 -28.75 10.60 -46.82
CA HIS A 831 -29.00 9.23 -46.36
C HIS A 831 -27.86 8.27 -46.72
N ASP A 832 -27.20 7.74 -45.69
CA ASP A 832 -26.26 6.62 -45.83
C ASP A 832 -27.02 5.31 -46.08
N CYS A 833 -26.55 4.51 -47.04
CA CYS A 833 -27.02 3.14 -47.28
C CYS A 833 -26.04 2.12 -46.70
N LEU A 834 -26.58 1.17 -45.93
CA LEU A 834 -25.85 0.06 -45.32
C LEU A 834 -25.91 -1.16 -46.25
N HIS A 835 -24.75 -1.63 -46.71
CA HIS A 835 -24.61 -2.84 -47.53
C HIS A 835 -23.94 -3.94 -46.73
N PHE A 836 -24.66 -5.04 -46.51
CA PHE A 836 -24.12 -6.17 -45.75
C PHE A 836 -23.16 -7.02 -46.59
N ASN A 837 -21.96 -7.29 -46.08
CA ASN A 837 -20.91 -7.97 -46.85
C ASN A 837 -20.97 -9.51 -46.68
N ASN A 838 -21.84 -10.15 -47.44
CA ASN A 838 -22.01 -11.61 -47.42
C ASN A 838 -20.77 -12.40 -47.89
N GLU A 839 -19.84 -11.75 -48.59
CA GLU A 839 -18.58 -12.37 -49.03
C GLU A 839 -17.52 -12.40 -47.92
N SER A 840 -17.70 -11.58 -46.87
CA SER A 840 -16.80 -11.56 -45.73
C SER A 840 -16.83 -12.88 -44.96
N ARG A 841 -15.67 -13.54 -44.84
CA ARG A 841 -15.52 -14.77 -44.06
C ARG A 841 -15.96 -14.57 -42.59
N ALA A 842 -15.75 -13.39 -42.03
CA ALA A 842 -16.20 -13.07 -40.67
C ALA A 842 -17.72 -13.07 -40.57
N VAL A 843 -18.42 -12.44 -41.53
CA VAL A 843 -19.89 -12.45 -41.63
C VAL A 843 -20.42 -13.88 -41.74
N GLN A 844 -19.88 -14.66 -42.67
CA GLN A 844 -20.30 -16.04 -42.90
C GLN A 844 -20.17 -16.88 -41.63
N ARG A 845 -19.06 -16.73 -40.89
CA ARG A 845 -18.84 -17.44 -39.63
C ARG A 845 -19.72 -16.92 -38.49
N LEU A 846 -19.95 -15.61 -38.38
CA LEU A 846 -20.84 -15.02 -37.37
C LEU A 846 -22.29 -15.50 -37.56
N LEU A 847 -22.80 -15.44 -38.79
CA LEU A 847 -24.10 -15.98 -39.15
C LEU A 847 -24.13 -17.50 -38.97
N GLY A 848 -23.09 -18.21 -39.44
CA GLY A 848 -22.99 -19.66 -39.24
C GLY A 848 -23.08 -20.07 -37.77
N ARG A 849 -22.43 -19.32 -36.87
CA ARG A 849 -22.53 -19.52 -35.42
C ARG A 849 -23.95 -19.34 -34.89
N MET A 850 -24.65 -18.30 -35.33
CA MET A 850 -26.04 -18.01 -34.93
C MET A 850 -27.01 -19.15 -35.30
N HIS A 851 -26.63 -20.02 -36.24
CA HIS A 851 -27.41 -21.15 -36.74
C HIS A 851 -26.90 -22.54 -36.32
N LEU A 852 -25.99 -22.64 -35.33
CA LEU A 852 -25.48 -23.94 -34.84
C LEU A 852 -26.59 -24.90 -34.35
N CYS A 853 -27.64 -24.38 -33.70
CA CYS A 853 -28.77 -25.19 -33.27
C CYS A 853 -29.49 -25.84 -34.48
N GLY A 854 -29.51 -25.17 -35.63
CA GLY A 854 -30.03 -25.72 -36.88
C GLY A 854 -29.20 -26.88 -37.42
N VAL A 855 -27.86 -26.82 -37.28
CA VAL A 855 -26.96 -27.95 -37.61
C VAL A 855 -27.27 -29.15 -36.73
N VAL A 856 -27.33 -28.95 -35.40
CA VAL A 856 -27.63 -30.02 -34.43
C VAL A 856 -29.00 -30.65 -34.71
N LEU A 857 -30.03 -29.82 -34.94
CA LEU A 857 -31.38 -30.28 -35.27
C LEU A 857 -31.38 -31.13 -36.54
N THR A 858 -30.76 -30.62 -37.61
CA THR A 858 -30.75 -31.26 -38.93
C THR A 858 -30.08 -32.63 -38.85
N LEU A 859 -28.89 -32.70 -38.25
CA LEU A 859 -28.16 -33.96 -38.13
C LEU A 859 -28.88 -34.96 -37.22
N ARG A 860 -29.55 -34.51 -36.16
CA ARG A 860 -30.40 -35.39 -35.33
C ARG A 860 -31.58 -35.96 -36.12
N ILE A 861 -32.26 -35.14 -36.93
CA ILE A 861 -33.37 -35.59 -37.79
C ILE A 861 -32.89 -36.59 -38.84
N MET A 862 -31.70 -36.37 -39.40
CA MET A 862 -31.11 -37.28 -40.37
C MET A 862 -30.51 -38.55 -39.73
N GLY A 863 -30.46 -38.64 -38.40
CA GLY A 863 -29.80 -39.74 -37.68
C GLY A 863 -28.27 -39.72 -37.76
N ALA A 864 -27.68 -38.59 -38.15
CA ALA A 864 -26.25 -38.38 -38.36
C ALA A 864 -25.52 -38.03 -37.06
N THR A 865 -25.67 -38.86 -36.03
CA THR A 865 -25.12 -38.63 -34.68
C THR A 865 -24.03 -39.64 -34.28
N HIS A 866 -23.59 -40.48 -35.22
CA HIS A 866 -22.57 -41.51 -35.00
C HIS A 866 -21.68 -41.64 -36.25
N PRO A 867 -20.38 -42.01 -36.08
CA PRO A 867 -19.50 -42.31 -37.21
C PRO A 867 -20.06 -43.34 -38.20
N ASP A 868 -20.92 -44.27 -37.78
CA ASP A 868 -21.50 -45.28 -38.68
C ASP A 868 -22.75 -44.78 -39.43
N ARG A 869 -23.23 -43.57 -39.11
CA ARG A 869 -24.47 -42.99 -39.66
C ARG A 869 -24.22 -41.67 -40.36
N LYS A 870 -23.06 -41.53 -41.01
CA LYS A 870 -22.69 -40.29 -41.72
C LYS A 870 -23.70 -39.98 -42.83
N LYS A 871 -23.84 -38.69 -43.16
CA LYS A 871 -24.69 -38.23 -44.25
C LYS A 871 -23.91 -37.37 -45.22
N ASN A 872 -24.33 -37.40 -46.47
CA ASN A 872 -23.75 -36.57 -47.52
C ASN A 872 -23.89 -35.07 -47.14
N LEU A 873 -22.82 -34.30 -47.34
CA LEU A 873 -22.80 -32.87 -47.05
C LEU A 873 -23.88 -32.09 -47.80
N LYS A 874 -24.07 -32.38 -49.08
CA LYS A 874 -25.08 -31.72 -49.92
C LYS A 874 -26.50 -31.97 -49.37
N ASP A 875 -26.80 -33.22 -49.00
CA ASP A 875 -28.09 -33.58 -48.41
C ASP A 875 -28.30 -32.87 -47.07
N ALA A 876 -27.25 -32.76 -46.25
CA ALA A 876 -27.31 -32.05 -44.97
C ALA A 876 -27.57 -30.55 -45.15
N VAL A 877 -26.91 -29.91 -46.12
CA VAL A 877 -27.14 -28.49 -46.47
C VAL A 877 -28.57 -28.29 -46.98
N GLU A 878 -29.04 -29.13 -47.90
CA GLU A 878 -30.40 -29.04 -48.45
C GLU A 878 -31.46 -29.26 -47.36
N ARG A 879 -31.22 -30.22 -46.47
CA ARG A 879 -32.12 -30.50 -45.35
C ARG A 879 -32.13 -29.36 -44.33
N MET A 880 -30.97 -28.81 -44.01
CA MET A 880 -30.85 -27.67 -43.10
C MET A 880 -31.51 -26.41 -43.68
N ALA A 881 -31.34 -26.18 -44.99
CA ALA A 881 -32.01 -25.13 -45.73
C ALA A 881 -33.53 -25.21 -45.57
N SER A 882 -34.08 -26.41 -45.76
CA SER A 882 -35.52 -26.64 -45.63
C SER A 882 -36.05 -26.46 -44.20
N ILE A 883 -35.29 -26.85 -43.17
CA ILE A 883 -35.81 -26.93 -41.79
C ILE A 883 -35.52 -25.66 -40.97
N SER A 884 -34.34 -25.05 -41.15
CA SER A 884 -33.79 -24.12 -40.14
C SER A 884 -33.27 -22.79 -40.67
N THR A 885 -33.04 -22.66 -41.98
CA THR A 885 -32.58 -21.40 -42.61
C THR A 885 -33.55 -20.88 -43.66
N HIS A 886 -34.83 -21.29 -43.59
CA HIS A 886 -35.92 -20.74 -44.41
C HIS A 886 -35.67 -20.81 -45.93
N GLY A 887 -35.06 -21.89 -46.40
CA GLY A 887 -34.71 -22.12 -47.80
C GLY A 887 -33.34 -21.59 -48.21
N ASN A 888 -32.62 -20.89 -47.33
CA ASN A 888 -31.32 -20.31 -47.65
C ASN A 888 -30.19 -21.34 -47.56
N LYS A 889 -29.69 -21.80 -48.71
CA LYS A 889 -28.63 -22.82 -48.81
C LYS A 889 -27.26 -22.28 -48.39
N ASP A 890 -26.96 -21.02 -48.66
CA ASP A 890 -25.66 -20.42 -48.32
C ASP A 890 -25.51 -20.33 -46.80
N LEU A 891 -26.55 -19.86 -46.10
CA LEU A 891 -26.56 -19.80 -44.64
C LEU A 891 -26.44 -21.19 -44.00
N ALA A 892 -27.08 -22.20 -44.59
CA ALA A 892 -26.94 -23.59 -44.14
C ALA A 892 -25.49 -24.10 -44.34
N SER A 893 -24.89 -23.79 -45.49
CA SER A 893 -23.49 -24.10 -45.78
C SER A 893 -22.54 -23.43 -44.79
N TRP A 894 -22.70 -22.12 -44.53
CA TRP A 894 -21.89 -21.37 -43.59
C TRP A 894 -22.00 -21.90 -42.16
N ALA A 895 -23.20 -22.29 -41.72
CA ALA A 895 -23.40 -22.89 -40.41
C ALA A 895 -22.70 -24.25 -40.25
N ILE A 896 -22.73 -25.09 -41.28
CA ILE A 896 -22.03 -26.38 -41.29
C ILE A 896 -20.51 -26.18 -41.32
N GLU A 897 -20.00 -25.26 -42.14
CA GLU A 897 -18.56 -24.92 -42.16
C GLU A 897 -18.10 -24.30 -40.83
N TYR A 898 -18.91 -23.47 -40.19
CA TYR A 898 -18.60 -22.97 -38.84
C TYR A 898 -18.59 -24.12 -37.82
N ALA A 899 -19.60 -25.00 -37.83
CA ALA A 899 -19.66 -26.19 -36.98
C ALA A 899 -18.42 -27.09 -37.15
N LYS A 900 -17.90 -27.22 -38.38
CA LYS A 900 -16.64 -27.94 -38.67
C LYS A 900 -15.45 -27.27 -38.01
N SER A 901 -15.35 -25.95 -38.13
CA SER A 901 -14.22 -25.18 -37.59
C SER A 901 -14.09 -25.32 -36.06
N ILE A 902 -15.21 -25.40 -35.34
CA ILE A 902 -15.25 -25.62 -33.89
C ILE A 902 -15.32 -27.12 -33.49
N LYS A 903 -15.15 -28.04 -34.45
CA LYS A 903 -15.21 -29.51 -34.23
C LYS A 903 -16.54 -30.02 -33.65
N LEU A 904 -17.64 -29.31 -33.88
CA LEU A 904 -18.99 -29.78 -33.56
C LEU A 904 -19.42 -30.94 -34.47
N VAL A 905 -18.93 -30.93 -35.70
CA VAL A 905 -19.15 -32.00 -36.70
C VAL A 905 -17.81 -32.55 -37.18
N GLU A 906 -17.76 -33.82 -37.53
CA GLU A 906 -16.59 -34.46 -38.13
C GLU A 906 -16.86 -34.80 -39.60
N PHE A 907 -15.88 -34.49 -40.45
CA PHE A 907 -15.92 -34.73 -41.88
C PHE A 907 -15.04 -35.93 -42.22
N SER A 908 -15.48 -36.73 -43.19
CA SER A 908 -14.65 -37.75 -43.81
C SER A 908 -15.01 -37.88 -45.28
N LYS A 909 -14.05 -38.29 -46.10
CA LYS A 909 -14.31 -38.67 -47.49
C LYS A 909 -14.82 -40.11 -47.54
N GLN A 910 -15.94 -40.34 -48.22
CA GLN A 910 -16.44 -41.68 -48.49
C GLN A 910 -16.33 -41.94 -50.00
N SER A 911 -15.55 -42.96 -50.38
CA SER A 911 -15.42 -43.34 -51.78
C SER A 911 -16.75 -43.90 -52.29
N THR A 912 -17.29 -43.28 -53.33
CA THR A 912 -18.44 -43.80 -54.10
C THR A 912 -17.97 -44.11 -55.52
N PRO A 913 -18.70 -44.96 -56.27
CA PRO A 913 -18.40 -45.25 -57.67
C PRO A 913 -18.36 -44.00 -58.58
N GLU A 914 -19.00 -42.91 -58.17
CA GLU A 914 -19.15 -41.66 -58.91
C GLU A 914 -18.09 -40.59 -58.53
N GLY A 915 -17.11 -40.95 -57.69
CA GLY A 915 -16.12 -40.02 -57.13
C GLY A 915 -16.44 -39.67 -55.67
N GLY A 916 -15.43 -39.74 -54.79
CA GLY A 916 -15.64 -39.65 -53.34
C GLY A 916 -16.45 -38.42 -52.91
N CYS A 917 -17.38 -38.62 -51.98
CA CYS A 917 -18.22 -37.55 -51.43
C CYS A 917 -17.83 -37.20 -50.00
N ASP A 918 -17.96 -35.93 -49.64
CA ASP A 918 -17.80 -35.48 -48.25
C ASP A 918 -19.04 -35.87 -47.45
N VAL A 919 -18.81 -36.61 -46.37
CA VAL A 919 -19.85 -37.02 -45.42
C VAL A 919 -19.53 -36.48 -44.04
N LEU A 920 -20.58 -36.17 -43.27
CA LEU A 920 -20.45 -35.62 -41.91
C LEU A 920 -21.37 -36.31 -40.89
N PHE A 921 -21.02 -36.15 -39.63
CA PHE A 921 -21.87 -36.50 -38.48
C PHE A 921 -21.59 -35.57 -37.29
N LEU A 922 -22.55 -35.50 -36.36
CA LEU A 922 -22.46 -34.72 -35.13
C LEU A 922 -21.53 -35.39 -34.11
N LYS A 923 -20.50 -34.67 -33.66
CA LYS A 923 -19.58 -35.14 -32.61
C LYS A 923 -20.18 -34.98 -31.22
N ARG A 924 -19.66 -35.77 -30.26
CA ARG A 924 -19.82 -35.48 -28.84
C ARG A 924 -19.06 -34.20 -28.54
N HIS A 925 -19.79 -33.11 -28.31
CA HIS A 925 -19.24 -31.77 -28.14
C HIS A 925 -19.93 -31.08 -26.96
N ASN A 926 -19.19 -30.23 -26.22
CA ASN A 926 -19.71 -29.56 -25.03
C ASN A 926 -20.99 -28.75 -25.31
N PHE A 927 -21.04 -28.06 -26.46
CA PHE A 927 -22.26 -27.37 -26.93
C PHE A 927 -23.49 -28.29 -27.01
N VAL A 928 -23.35 -29.49 -27.57
CA VAL A 928 -24.47 -30.46 -27.68
C VAL A 928 -24.89 -30.92 -26.29
N TYR A 929 -23.92 -31.22 -25.42
CA TYR A 929 -24.18 -31.62 -24.04
C TYR A 929 -24.94 -30.54 -23.26
N GLN A 930 -24.54 -29.26 -23.39
CA GLN A 930 -25.23 -28.13 -22.77
C GLN A 930 -26.66 -27.96 -23.29
N LEU A 931 -26.88 -28.13 -24.60
CA LEU A 931 -28.23 -28.14 -25.17
C LEU A 931 -29.08 -29.27 -24.57
N ASP A 932 -28.53 -30.47 -24.45
CA ASP A 932 -29.23 -31.64 -23.90
C ASP A 932 -29.57 -31.47 -22.41
N GLN A 933 -28.70 -30.83 -21.63
CA GLN A 933 -28.98 -30.50 -20.23
C GLN A 933 -30.11 -29.47 -20.08
N ARG A 934 -30.16 -28.45 -20.96
CA ARG A 934 -31.21 -27.41 -20.94
C ARG A 934 -32.55 -27.94 -21.45
N GLU A 935 -32.52 -28.91 -22.36
CA GLU A 935 -33.69 -29.36 -23.12
C GLU A 935 -34.93 -29.69 -22.27
N PRO A 936 -34.85 -30.48 -21.17
CA PRO A 936 -36.04 -30.81 -20.37
C PRO A 936 -36.73 -29.58 -19.80
N LYS A 937 -35.95 -28.66 -19.22
CA LYS A 937 -36.46 -27.43 -18.61
C LYS A 937 -37.08 -26.52 -19.66
N VAL A 938 -36.35 -26.24 -20.76
CA VAL A 938 -36.83 -25.34 -21.82
C VAL A 938 -38.09 -25.89 -22.50
N CYS A 939 -38.17 -27.21 -22.73
CA CYS A 939 -39.40 -27.82 -23.26
C CYS A 939 -40.59 -27.66 -22.31
N GLN A 940 -40.37 -27.78 -21.00
CA GLN A 940 -41.40 -27.57 -19.99
C GLN A 940 -41.83 -26.09 -19.91
N ASP A 941 -40.89 -25.16 -19.96
CA ASP A 941 -41.17 -23.72 -19.98
C ASP A 941 -41.96 -23.36 -21.25
N LEU A 942 -41.60 -23.96 -22.39
CA LEU A 942 -42.30 -23.78 -23.66
C LEU A 942 -43.71 -24.38 -23.62
N ARG A 943 -43.91 -25.52 -22.94
CA ARG A 943 -45.24 -26.09 -22.66
C ARG A 943 -46.10 -25.09 -21.90
N GLY A 944 -45.56 -24.52 -20.82
CA GLY A 944 -46.24 -23.51 -20.01
C GLY A 944 -46.57 -22.27 -20.82
N LEU A 945 -45.65 -21.82 -21.67
CA LEU A 945 -45.87 -20.69 -22.57
C LEU A 945 -47.03 -20.94 -23.55
N VAL A 946 -47.01 -22.06 -24.28
CA VAL A 946 -48.08 -22.39 -25.24
C VAL A 946 -49.42 -22.57 -24.53
N ALA A 947 -49.46 -23.17 -23.33
CA ALA A 947 -50.68 -23.27 -22.52
C ALA A 947 -51.25 -21.90 -22.14
N ARG A 948 -50.40 -20.95 -21.73
CA ARG A 948 -50.84 -19.59 -21.39
C ARG A 948 -51.40 -18.86 -22.61
N LEU A 949 -50.74 -18.98 -23.76
CA LEU A 949 -51.18 -18.35 -25.00
C LEU A 949 -52.49 -18.97 -25.51
N SER A 950 -52.67 -20.29 -25.38
CA SER A 950 -53.89 -20.98 -25.82
C SER A 950 -55.12 -20.53 -25.04
N VAL A 951 -55.00 -20.37 -23.71
CA VAL A 951 -56.11 -19.89 -22.84
C VAL A 951 -56.57 -18.48 -23.22
N ARG A 952 -55.65 -17.62 -23.66
CA ARG A 952 -55.97 -16.22 -23.98
C ARG A 952 -56.68 -16.03 -25.32
N ARG A 953 -56.57 -16.96 -26.27
CA ARG A 953 -56.84 -16.65 -27.69
C ARG A 953 -57.58 -17.69 -28.52
N SER A 954 -57.68 -18.97 -28.12
CA SER A 954 -58.38 -19.97 -28.94
C SER A 954 -59.26 -20.92 -28.13
N THR A 955 -60.44 -21.25 -28.67
CA THR A 955 -61.36 -22.25 -28.12
C THR A 955 -60.89 -23.69 -28.36
N ASP A 956 -59.95 -23.93 -29.30
CA ASP A 956 -59.49 -25.26 -29.69
C ASP A 956 -58.08 -25.62 -29.15
N GLY A 957 -57.46 -24.73 -28.39
CA GLY A 957 -56.15 -24.92 -27.77
C GLY A 957 -54.94 -24.74 -28.71
N TRP A 958 -55.14 -24.41 -29.98
CA TRP A 958 -54.06 -24.18 -30.94
C TRP A 958 -53.59 -22.71 -30.91
N VAL A 959 -52.28 -22.51 -30.91
CA VAL A 959 -51.62 -21.19 -30.92
C VAL A 959 -50.80 -21.04 -32.20
N ALA A 960 -50.93 -19.91 -32.89
CA ALA A 960 -50.15 -19.66 -34.09
C ALA A 960 -48.66 -19.55 -33.77
N ARG A 961 -47.81 -20.27 -34.53
CA ARG A 961 -46.34 -20.27 -34.32
C ARG A 961 -45.71 -18.88 -34.29
N PRO A 962 -46.09 -17.90 -35.14
CA PRO A 962 -45.55 -16.55 -35.04
C PRO A 962 -45.81 -15.87 -33.69
N GLU A 963 -46.93 -16.18 -33.02
CA GLU A 963 -47.23 -15.64 -31.69
C GLU A 963 -46.35 -16.29 -30.62
N VAL A 964 -46.14 -17.61 -30.72
CA VAL A 964 -45.22 -18.32 -29.82
C VAL A 964 -43.80 -17.79 -29.97
N LEU A 965 -43.31 -17.59 -31.20
CA LEU A 965 -42.00 -17.02 -31.45
C LEU A 965 -41.87 -15.60 -30.88
N LYS A 966 -42.88 -14.75 -31.07
CA LYS A 966 -42.92 -13.39 -30.51
C LYS A 966 -42.82 -13.40 -28.99
N GLU A 967 -43.47 -14.34 -28.32
CA GLU A 967 -43.38 -14.45 -26.85
C GLU A 967 -42.10 -15.16 -26.41
N MET A 968 -41.54 -16.08 -27.19
CA MET A 968 -40.20 -16.64 -26.91
C MET A 968 -39.11 -15.56 -27.01
N GLU A 969 -39.28 -14.56 -27.86
CA GLU A 969 -38.39 -13.41 -27.93
C GLU A 969 -38.36 -12.61 -26.63
N THR A 970 -39.41 -12.60 -25.81
CA THR A 970 -39.41 -11.82 -24.56
C THR A 970 -38.66 -12.53 -23.42
N ASP A 971 -38.33 -13.82 -23.56
CA ASP A 971 -37.70 -14.63 -22.52
C ASP A 971 -36.40 -15.30 -23.00
N SER A 972 -35.29 -14.86 -22.42
CA SER A 972 -33.95 -15.38 -22.71
C SER A 972 -33.77 -16.89 -22.43
N CYS A 973 -34.64 -17.53 -21.65
CA CYS A 973 -34.55 -18.98 -21.38
C CYS A 973 -34.66 -19.81 -22.67
N PHE A 974 -35.39 -19.30 -23.67
CA PHE A 974 -35.57 -19.92 -24.99
C PHE A 974 -34.42 -19.65 -25.96
N GLY A 975 -33.42 -18.84 -25.58
CA GLY A 975 -32.27 -18.56 -26.42
C GLY A 975 -32.17 -17.13 -26.93
N LEU A 976 -31.22 -16.91 -27.83
CA LEU A 976 -30.89 -15.57 -28.37
C LEU A 976 -31.18 -15.39 -29.86
N THR A 977 -31.45 -16.48 -30.58
CA THR A 977 -31.68 -16.44 -32.04
C THR A 977 -32.94 -17.20 -32.40
N GLN A 978 -33.55 -16.80 -33.51
CA GLN A 978 -34.69 -17.52 -34.06
C GLN A 978 -34.36 -19.01 -34.32
N GLY A 979 -33.12 -19.31 -34.75
CA GLY A 979 -32.68 -20.69 -34.95
C GLY A 979 -32.70 -21.54 -33.67
N GLU A 980 -32.45 -20.94 -32.51
CA GLU A 980 -32.56 -21.60 -31.21
C GLU A 980 -34.03 -21.81 -30.80
N TYR A 981 -34.91 -20.84 -31.05
CA TYR A 981 -36.35 -21.02 -30.81
C TYR A 981 -36.92 -22.18 -31.64
N GLU A 982 -36.55 -22.24 -32.92
CA GLU A 982 -36.95 -23.34 -33.79
C GLU A 982 -36.41 -24.68 -33.32
N TYR A 983 -35.17 -24.70 -32.80
CA TYR A 983 -34.61 -25.89 -32.18
C TYR A 983 -35.50 -26.37 -31.02
N TRP A 984 -35.86 -25.48 -30.08
CA TRP A 984 -36.68 -25.85 -28.93
C TRP A 984 -38.10 -26.27 -29.30
N ILE A 985 -38.75 -25.59 -30.24
CA ILE A 985 -40.08 -26.01 -30.73
C ILE A 985 -39.99 -27.43 -31.30
N ASN A 986 -38.97 -27.74 -32.11
CA ASN A 986 -38.81 -29.08 -32.66
C ASN A 986 -38.48 -30.13 -31.60
N GLN A 987 -37.67 -29.81 -30.58
CA GLN A 987 -37.43 -30.74 -29.47
C GLN A 987 -38.71 -30.99 -28.65
N ALA A 988 -39.49 -29.95 -28.36
CA ALA A 988 -40.75 -30.09 -27.62
C ALA A 988 -41.76 -30.95 -28.40
N VAL A 989 -41.85 -30.78 -29.73
CA VAL A 989 -42.67 -31.66 -30.59
C VAL A 989 -42.15 -33.09 -30.59
N ARG A 990 -40.84 -33.28 -30.74
CA ARG A 990 -40.21 -34.61 -30.74
C ARG A 990 -40.42 -35.35 -29.43
N ARG A 991 -40.36 -34.67 -28.29
CA ARG A 991 -40.61 -35.22 -26.96
C ARG A 991 -42.10 -35.40 -26.64
N ARG A 992 -42.99 -35.10 -27.59
CA ARG A 992 -44.45 -35.14 -27.40
C ARG A 992 -44.92 -34.24 -26.25
N VAL A 993 -44.20 -33.13 -26.03
CA VAL A 993 -44.62 -32.06 -25.12
C VAL A 993 -45.61 -31.14 -25.82
N LEU A 994 -45.37 -30.88 -27.11
CA LEU A 994 -46.23 -30.11 -28.00
C LEU A 994 -46.68 -30.95 -29.21
N ASP A 995 -47.85 -30.62 -29.73
CA ASP A 995 -48.36 -31.06 -31.03
C ASP A 995 -48.14 -29.97 -32.08
N ARG A 996 -48.04 -30.34 -33.35
CA ARG A 996 -47.86 -29.39 -34.46
C ARG A 996 -48.81 -29.69 -35.60
N ARG A 997 -49.62 -28.70 -35.98
CA ARG A 997 -50.51 -28.72 -37.16
C ARG A 997 -50.03 -27.70 -38.19
N THR A 998 -50.09 -28.05 -39.46
CA THR A 998 -49.78 -27.14 -40.57
C THR A 998 -51.01 -27.02 -41.44
N ASP A 999 -51.65 -25.86 -41.42
CA ASP A 999 -52.83 -25.58 -42.23
C ASP A 999 -52.38 -24.94 -43.55
N ARG A 1000 -52.74 -25.59 -44.67
CA ARG A 1000 -52.50 -25.05 -46.02
C ARG A 1000 -53.79 -24.43 -46.54
N ILE A 1001 -53.93 -23.12 -46.37
CA ILE A 1001 -55.01 -22.35 -46.99
C ILE A 1001 -54.55 -21.97 -48.41
N GLN A 1002 -55.36 -22.31 -49.42
CA GLN A 1002 -55.04 -22.03 -50.82
C GLN A 1002 -54.81 -20.53 -51.02
N GLY A 1003 -53.65 -20.15 -51.58
CA GLY A 1003 -53.25 -18.76 -51.78
C GLY A 1003 -52.59 -18.06 -50.57
N ARG A 1004 -52.36 -18.76 -49.44
CA ARG A 1004 -51.61 -18.23 -48.30
C ARG A 1004 -50.42 -19.13 -47.94
N ALA A 1005 -49.38 -18.53 -47.35
CA ALA A 1005 -48.28 -19.30 -46.78
C ALA A 1005 -48.80 -20.26 -45.70
N PRO A 1006 -48.26 -21.51 -45.60
CA PRO A 1006 -48.70 -22.47 -44.59
C PRO A 1006 -48.62 -21.88 -43.18
N GLN A 1007 -49.73 -21.93 -42.44
CA GLN A 1007 -49.76 -21.50 -41.05
C GLN A 1007 -49.49 -22.68 -40.14
N ASN A 1008 -48.44 -22.57 -39.33
CA ASN A 1008 -48.09 -23.58 -38.35
C ASN A 1008 -48.72 -23.22 -37.01
N TYR A 1009 -49.37 -24.19 -36.38
CA TYR A 1009 -49.98 -24.08 -35.07
C TYR A 1009 -49.34 -25.07 -34.09
N LEU A 1010 -49.27 -24.66 -32.82
CA LEU A 1010 -48.75 -25.46 -31.72
C LEU A 1010 -49.84 -25.64 -30.66
N ARG A 1011 -49.88 -26.81 -30.04
CA ARG A 1011 -50.81 -27.11 -28.93
C ARG A 1011 -50.10 -27.94 -27.88
N VAL A 1012 -50.44 -27.75 -26.61
CA VAL A 1012 -49.94 -28.63 -25.53
C VAL A 1012 -50.58 -30.00 -25.67
N LEU A 1013 -49.76 -31.06 -25.73
CA LEU A 1013 -50.29 -32.42 -25.66
C LEU A 1013 -50.76 -32.69 -24.23
N SER A 1014 -52.05 -32.99 -24.08
CA SER A 1014 -52.60 -33.55 -22.85
C SER A 1014 -51.75 -34.74 -22.50
N SER A 1015 -51.10 -34.72 -21.33
CA SER A 1015 -50.45 -35.91 -20.81
C SER A 1015 -51.53 -36.97 -20.72
N GLY A 1016 -51.53 -37.93 -21.65
CA GLY A 1016 -52.24 -39.18 -21.44
C GLY A 1016 -51.73 -39.71 -20.12
N VAL A 1017 -52.65 -39.87 -19.16
CA VAL A 1017 -52.38 -40.59 -17.91
C VAL A 1017 -51.75 -41.94 -18.23
#